data_AF-A0A2N2HXY6-F1
#
_entry.id   AF-A0A2N2HXY6-F1
#
_cell.length_a   1.000
_cell.length_b   1.000
_cell.length_c   1.000
_cell.angle_alpha   90.00
_cell.angle_beta   90.00
_cell.angle_gamma   90.00
#
_symmetry.space_group_name_H-M   'P 1'
#
loop_
_entity.id
_entity.type
_entity.pdbx_description
1 polymer ?
#
loop_
_entity_poly.entity_id
_entity_poly.type
_entity_poly.pdbx_seq_one_letter_code
_entity_poly.pdbx_strand_id
1 'polypeptide(L)'
;MEEDKTDLNITMNSLWNTFPSVASFVDFKETDREVSARAISRIIKFAHKNGIIEKETEKAFIEFLASNNKPDIDKPLPEELTFSDVIDVLCGNYSVNSLITQLEKITKELSLPIIKASMITRLKRNFILNTAKKRSLLRILAYRLAQKRPDLSWNYDMLCKIAVGSAKKADDAKEKSGTTVTLHLQGKGEIITPTDINWLRMELSKCIEYLNLAGHIHNKNIISSGAASFSLKLPKKQGPAEQPRLYDRAIRDSLAIAHQMAVRWLLSEYSSPQKKLVIIIHAGLVAETNLVVQPLLETKLTGETGIYLTDYARLCARVADVKVGFERYKNHSIVDESNINDIWTVKYFMSYNYYNYIPYLLEERMLPIDKNELSYNKFQQALYFPEMFSESPFEALRTLQRFPHSSLLLIEIAKVLRGRQMLYEADTIISNILLSDPLNVIARHMRMLIYENIAHMNSDFFISERAFERAIAESEFIIRRCNNDEISWNEIGLLYYGRAKKYVNYLRADNLSNAQNIRKEDVLDNFQKAKEYFLKGWTASPAGKDGTAMFYYLCALCFIELFSSDEKLLDKKEYAFLSDKHNVFQKVAIRYFTEIGWLRNYVSAEGNINESSLYVLLLALKNIVARFENSIMAESYLPYVKYTWCIIFWDFAPCLTIGACKYILDSLNEARIRTEKLVDDNIFVYQMSINYISPEKFLLLIQETTDLVNKYVTADDLKKDDNSLIDQNKFKEMSKTKLLLLELDRY
;
A
#
# COMPACT_ATOMS: atom_id res chain seq x y z
N MET A 1 13.24 26.30 -28.20
CA MET A 1 14.37 25.42 -27.85
C MET A 1 14.69 25.75 -26.40
N GLU A 2 13.87 25.24 -25.49
CA GLU A 2 14.02 25.45 -24.05
C GLU A 2 15.10 24.49 -23.54
N GLU A 3 16.12 25.02 -22.87
CA GLU A 3 17.10 24.22 -22.17
C GLU A 3 16.41 23.50 -21.01
N ASP A 4 16.48 22.17 -21.05
CA ASP A 4 16.05 21.21 -20.03
C ASP A 4 16.73 21.56 -18.68
N LYS A 5 16.05 22.37 -17.84
CA LYS A 5 16.53 22.67 -16.48
C LYS A 5 16.31 21.42 -15.63
N THR A 6 17.33 20.57 -15.56
CA THR A 6 17.37 19.43 -14.64
C THR A 6 17.18 19.92 -13.20
N ASP A 7 16.25 19.31 -12.46
CA ASP A 7 15.97 19.64 -11.05
C ASP A 7 17.27 19.59 -10.21
N LEU A 8 17.50 20.66 -9.44
CA LEU A 8 18.65 20.82 -8.56
C LEU A 8 18.74 19.68 -7.55
N ASN A 9 17.60 19.27 -6.97
CA ASN A 9 17.54 18.21 -5.97
C ASN A 9 17.93 16.85 -6.55
N ILE A 10 17.51 16.56 -7.79
CA ILE A 10 17.87 15.33 -8.51
C ILE A 10 19.38 15.30 -8.78
N THR A 11 19.94 16.43 -9.19
CA THR A 11 21.37 16.55 -9.52
C THR A 11 22.24 16.42 -8.26
N MET A 12 21.86 17.06 -7.15
CA MET A 12 22.49 16.88 -5.83
C MET A 12 22.46 15.41 -5.39
N ASN A 13 21.28 14.79 -5.46
CA ASN A 13 21.10 13.38 -5.10
C ASN A 13 21.98 12.44 -5.96
N SER A 14 22.12 12.75 -7.25
CA SER A 14 22.93 11.95 -8.18
C SER A 14 24.42 12.01 -7.84
N LEU A 15 24.92 13.19 -7.44
CA LEU A 15 26.30 13.35 -6.98
C LEU A 15 26.54 12.64 -5.64
N TRP A 16 25.62 12.72 -4.68
CA TRP A 16 25.71 11.93 -3.45
C TRP A 16 25.71 10.42 -3.72
N ASN A 17 24.93 9.91 -4.69
CA ASN A 17 24.98 8.47 -5.00
C ASN A 17 26.26 8.05 -5.72
N THR A 18 26.89 8.98 -6.46
CA THR A 18 28.17 8.74 -7.15
C THR A 18 29.34 8.75 -6.16
N PHE A 19 29.28 9.64 -5.17
CA PHE A 19 30.26 9.79 -4.09
C PHE A 19 29.51 9.80 -2.73
N PRO A 20 29.19 8.61 -2.17
CA PRO A 20 28.30 8.49 -1.02
C PRO A 20 28.84 9.11 0.26
N SER A 21 30.16 9.20 0.36
CA SER A 21 30.88 9.71 1.52
C SER A 21 32.16 10.43 1.09
N VAL A 22 32.72 11.24 2.01
CA VAL A 22 34.05 11.82 1.85
C VAL A 22 35.10 10.70 1.61
N ALA A 23 34.97 9.57 2.30
CA ALA A 23 35.84 8.41 2.11
C ALA A 23 35.77 7.85 0.68
N SER A 24 34.58 7.73 0.09
CA SER A 24 34.41 7.27 -1.29
C SER A 24 35.01 8.23 -2.32
N PHE A 25 34.98 9.54 -2.05
CA PHE A 25 35.60 10.55 -2.89
C PHE A 25 37.14 10.53 -2.80
N VAL A 26 37.69 10.35 -1.58
CA VAL A 26 39.13 10.17 -1.36
C VAL A 26 39.63 8.89 -2.02
N ASP A 27 38.91 7.76 -1.88
CA ASP A 27 39.24 6.51 -2.56
C ASP A 27 39.30 6.70 -4.10
N PHE A 28 38.34 7.41 -4.69
CA PHE A 28 38.39 7.73 -6.12
C PHE A 28 39.65 8.50 -6.50
N LYS A 29 40.05 9.47 -5.68
CA LYS A 29 41.26 10.29 -5.91
C LYS A 29 42.52 9.44 -5.85
N GLU A 30 42.62 8.55 -4.87
CA GLU A 30 43.82 7.77 -4.55
C GLU A 30 43.97 6.50 -5.42
N THR A 31 42.87 5.81 -5.68
CA THR A 31 42.82 4.49 -6.34
C THR A 31 42.70 4.60 -7.87
N ASP A 32 42.15 5.71 -8.39
CA ASP A 32 41.91 5.93 -9.83
C ASP A 32 42.61 7.20 -10.37
N ARG A 33 43.88 7.43 -9.98
CA ARG A 33 44.66 8.68 -10.19
C ARG A 33 44.56 9.30 -11.60
N GLU A 34 44.67 8.52 -12.67
CA GLU A 34 44.60 9.03 -14.06
C GLU A 34 43.19 9.49 -14.48
N VAL A 35 42.17 8.90 -13.86
CA VAL A 35 40.77 9.26 -14.11
C VAL A 35 40.40 10.44 -13.23
N SER A 36 40.73 10.37 -11.94
CA SER A 36 40.41 11.41 -10.95
C SER A 36 41.09 12.74 -11.26
N ALA A 37 42.34 12.74 -11.73
CA ALA A 37 43.06 13.94 -12.14
C ALA A 37 42.33 14.75 -13.24
N ARG A 38 41.55 14.07 -14.10
CA ARG A 38 40.76 14.71 -15.16
C ARG A 38 39.31 14.99 -14.75
N ALA A 39 38.73 14.11 -13.93
CA ALA A 39 37.33 14.17 -13.55
C ALA A 39 37.05 15.18 -12.42
N ILE A 40 37.92 15.26 -11.40
CA ILE A 40 37.65 16.06 -10.18
C ILE A 40 37.43 17.54 -10.52
N SER A 41 38.31 18.15 -11.32
CA SER A 41 38.16 19.56 -11.72
C SER A 41 36.85 19.80 -12.48
N ARG A 42 36.42 18.84 -13.30
CA ARG A 42 35.16 18.93 -14.04
C ARG A 42 33.94 18.72 -13.16
N ILE A 43 33.99 17.78 -12.21
CA ILE A 43 32.93 17.51 -11.24
C ILE A 43 32.70 18.74 -10.34
N ILE A 44 33.77 19.36 -9.84
CA ILE A 44 33.69 20.58 -9.02
C ILE A 44 33.09 21.73 -9.84
N LYS A 45 33.57 21.91 -11.09
CA LYS A 45 33.03 22.92 -12.00
C LYS A 45 31.55 22.67 -12.32
N PHE A 46 31.17 21.41 -12.51
CA PHE A 46 29.79 21.01 -12.73
C PHE A 46 28.92 21.31 -11.50
N ALA A 47 29.38 20.96 -10.29
CA ALA A 47 28.68 21.23 -9.04
C ALA A 47 28.49 22.74 -8.81
N HIS A 48 29.52 23.55 -9.05
CA HIS A 48 29.44 25.01 -8.94
C HIS A 48 28.51 25.62 -9.99
N LYS A 49 28.61 25.20 -11.26
CA LYS A 49 27.72 25.69 -12.34
C LYS A 49 26.24 25.43 -12.05
N ASN A 50 25.93 24.30 -11.42
CA ASN A 50 24.55 23.92 -11.07
C ASN A 50 24.13 24.43 -9.68
N GLY A 51 24.93 25.27 -9.00
CA GLY A 51 24.56 25.83 -7.69
C GLY A 51 24.56 24.85 -6.52
N ILE A 52 25.24 23.71 -6.65
CA ILE A 52 25.33 22.66 -5.62
C ILE A 52 26.38 23.02 -4.56
N ILE A 53 27.43 23.75 -4.97
CA ILE A 53 28.45 24.29 -4.08
C ILE A 53 28.63 25.79 -4.35
N GLU A 54 28.88 26.56 -3.30
CA GLU A 54 29.04 28.02 -3.39
C GLU A 54 30.37 28.45 -4.02
N LYS A 55 31.42 27.64 -3.90
CA LYS A 55 32.76 27.94 -4.41
C LYS A 55 33.26 26.78 -5.26
N GLU A 56 33.85 27.08 -6.42
CA GLU A 56 34.50 26.09 -7.31
C GLU A 56 35.82 25.57 -6.70
N THR A 57 35.75 24.90 -5.54
CA THR A 57 36.90 24.37 -4.81
C THR A 57 36.63 22.95 -4.33
N GLU A 58 37.68 22.14 -4.24
CA GLU A 58 37.59 20.77 -3.71
C GLU A 58 37.08 20.75 -2.26
N LYS A 59 37.49 21.75 -1.46
CA LYS A 59 37.05 21.89 -0.07
C LYS A 59 35.52 22.06 0.04
N ALA A 60 34.93 22.94 -0.77
CA ALA A 60 33.47 23.14 -0.78
C ALA A 60 32.73 21.87 -1.24
N PHE A 61 33.31 21.10 -2.16
CA PHE A 61 32.74 19.81 -2.57
C PHE A 61 32.82 18.76 -1.46
N ILE A 62 33.92 18.69 -0.71
CA ILE A 62 34.04 17.81 0.46
C ILE A 62 33.04 18.19 1.55
N GLU A 63 32.84 19.49 1.81
CA GLU A 63 31.82 19.98 2.75
C GLU A 63 30.40 19.58 2.32
N PHE A 64 30.11 19.67 1.01
CA PHE A 64 28.85 19.16 0.44
C PHE A 64 28.67 17.65 0.66
N LEU A 65 29.71 16.84 0.45
CA LEU A 65 29.63 15.39 0.72
C LEU A 65 29.49 15.09 2.22
N ALA A 66 30.13 15.87 3.09
CA ALA A 66 30.02 15.73 4.55
C ALA A 66 28.62 16.11 5.07
N SER A 67 27.92 17.01 4.39
CA SER A 67 26.54 17.39 4.72
C SER A 67 25.48 16.34 4.34
N ASN A 68 25.89 15.23 3.71
CA ASN A 68 24.98 14.15 3.29
C ASN A 68 24.45 13.38 4.50
N ASN A 69 23.35 13.86 5.10
CA ASN A 69 22.68 13.25 6.25
C ASN A 69 21.68 12.14 5.86
N LYS A 70 21.89 11.43 4.75
CA LYS A 70 20.93 10.42 4.30
C LYS A 70 20.95 9.20 5.24
N PRO A 71 19.83 8.85 5.89
CA PRO A 71 19.74 7.72 6.83
C PRO A 71 19.74 6.34 6.15
N ASP A 72 19.83 6.29 4.81
CA ASP A 72 19.69 5.08 3.99
C ASP A 72 21.03 4.44 3.57
N ILE A 73 22.17 4.91 4.08
CA ILE A 73 23.51 4.35 3.77
C ILE A 73 23.62 2.87 4.20
N ASP A 74 22.78 2.42 5.14
CA ASP A 74 22.79 1.09 5.72
C ASP A 74 21.65 0.16 5.24
N LYS A 75 20.84 0.56 4.25
CA LYS A 75 19.90 -0.41 3.63
C LYS A 75 20.69 -1.52 2.95
N PRO A 76 20.55 -2.80 3.37
CA PRO A 76 21.26 -3.88 2.71
C PRO A 76 20.76 -4.02 1.27
N LEU A 77 21.69 -4.21 0.32
CA LEU A 77 21.32 -4.67 -1.01
C LEU A 77 20.54 -5.99 -0.89
N PRO A 78 19.56 -6.27 -1.77
CA PRO A 78 18.93 -7.58 -1.84
C PRO A 78 20.01 -8.67 -1.96
N GLU A 79 19.92 -9.73 -1.15
CA GLU A 79 20.96 -10.77 -1.05
C GLU A 79 21.27 -11.45 -2.41
N GLU A 80 20.32 -11.43 -3.34
CA GLU A 80 20.43 -12.01 -4.68
C GLU A 80 20.71 -10.99 -5.80
N LEU A 81 20.89 -9.70 -5.48
CA LEU A 81 21.07 -8.66 -6.50
C LEU A 81 22.35 -8.91 -7.30
N THR A 82 22.20 -9.09 -8.62
CA THR A 82 23.34 -9.20 -9.54
C THR A 82 23.57 -7.92 -10.32
N PHE A 83 24.75 -7.79 -10.92
CA PHE A 83 25.04 -6.69 -11.85
C PHE A 83 24.11 -6.70 -13.07
N SER A 84 23.57 -7.86 -13.46
CA SER A 84 22.59 -7.92 -14.55
C SER A 84 21.30 -7.22 -14.17
N ASP A 85 20.85 -7.37 -12.93
CA ASP A 85 19.59 -6.78 -12.45
C ASP A 85 19.69 -5.26 -12.37
N VAL A 86 20.85 -4.74 -11.94
CA VAL A 86 21.14 -3.29 -11.95
C VAL A 86 21.03 -2.71 -13.36
N ILE A 87 21.59 -3.39 -14.36
CA ILE A 87 21.51 -2.96 -15.75
C ILE A 87 20.07 -3.02 -16.26
N ASP A 88 19.31 -4.05 -15.87
CA ASP A 88 17.95 -4.24 -16.33
C ASP A 88 16.99 -3.18 -15.73
N VAL A 89 17.16 -2.80 -14.45
CA VAL A 89 16.47 -1.66 -13.83
C VAL A 89 16.73 -0.36 -14.61
N LEU A 90 17.99 -0.13 -14.98
CA LEU A 90 18.38 1.06 -15.74
C LEU A 90 17.87 1.03 -17.18
N CYS A 91 17.88 -0.13 -17.84
CA CYS A 91 17.36 -0.28 -19.20
C CYS A 91 15.82 -0.10 -19.24
N GLY A 92 15.08 -0.62 -18.27
CA GLY A 92 13.62 -0.69 -18.36
C GLY A 92 13.19 -1.39 -19.67
N ASN A 93 12.48 -0.67 -20.53
CA ASN A 93 12.06 -1.15 -21.86
C ASN A 93 13.07 -0.88 -22.99
N TYR A 94 14.18 -0.20 -22.71
CA TYR A 94 15.19 0.17 -23.71
C TYR A 94 16.27 -0.90 -23.87
N SER A 95 16.93 -0.90 -25.04
CA SER A 95 18.10 -1.75 -25.27
C SER A 95 19.32 -1.26 -24.48
N VAL A 96 20.26 -2.17 -24.19
CA VAL A 96 21.55 -1.83 -23.54
C VAL A 96 22.32 -0.78 -24.34
N ASN A 97 22.19 -0.77 -25.68
CA ASN A 97 22.83 0.24 -26.53
C ASN A 97 22.22 1.63 -26.32
N SER A 98 20.90 1.72 -26.16
CA SER A 98 20.23 2.98 -25.82
C SER A 98 20.65 3.48 -24.44
N LEU A 99 20.79 2.58 -23.45
CA LEU A 99 21.34 2.94 -22.14
C LEU A 99 22.76 3.50 -22.28
N ILE A 100 23.64 2.88 -23.06
CA ILE A 100 25.01 3.38 -23.27
C ILE A 100 24.99 4.82 -23.82
N THR A 101 24.16 5.11 -24.82
CA THR A 101 24.02 6.48 -25.36
C THR A 101 23.57 7.49 -24.29
N GLN A 102 22.72 7.09 -23.35
CA GLN A 102 22.33 7.94 -22.23
C GLN A 102 23.48 8.15 -21.24
N LEU A 103 24.22 7.09 -20.90
CA LEU A 103 25.36 7.17 -19.99
C LEU A 103 26.52 7.98 -20.59
N GLU A 104 26.64 8.04 -21.92
CA GLU A 104 27.66 8.85 -22.60
C GLU A 104 27.50 10.35 -22.30
N LYS A 105 26.28 10.85 -22.10
CA LYS A 105 26.06 12.26 -21.68
C LYS A 105 26.72 12.53 -20.32
N ILE A 106 26.49 11.65 -19.35
CA ILE A 106 27.07 11.72 -18.00
C ILE A 106 28.60 11.62 -18.07
N THR A 107 29.15 10.73 -18.91
CA THR A 107 30.61 10.60 -19.06
C THR A 107 31.27 11.89 -19.57
N LYS A 108 30.61 12.60 -20.50
CA LYS A 108 31.11 13.86 -21.06
C LYS A 108 31.00 15.01 -20.07
N GLU A 109 29.91 15.06 -19.31
CA GLU A 109 29.66 16.12 -18.32
C GLU A 109 30.64 16.04 -17.15
N LEU A 110 30.89 14.84 -16.63
CA LEU A 110 31.75 14.59 -15.47
C LEU A 110 33.19 14.22 -15.83
N SER A 111 33.56 14.24 -17.11
CA SER A 111 34.87 13.78 -17.61
C SER A 111 35.26 12.37 -17.15
N LEU A 112 34.27 11.47 -17.02
CA LEU A 112 34.49 10.07 -16.67
C LEU A 112 34.76 9.21 -17.93
N PRO A 113 35.39 8.03 -17.82
CA PRO A 113 35.74 7.19 -18.96
C PRO A 113 34.52 6.77 -19.78
N ILE A 114 34.66 6.79 -21.11
CA ILE A 114 33.61 6.33 -22.04
C ILE A 114 33.24 4.87 -21.77
N ILE A 115 31.94 4.61 -21.66
CA ILE A 115 31.40 3.28 -21.41
C ILE A 115 31.24 2.53 -22.73
N LYS A 116 31.76 1.30 -22.80
CA LYS A 116 31.57 0.39 -23.94
C LYS A 116 30.67 -0.77 -23.56
N ALA A 117 29.88 -1.30 -24.50
CA ALA A 117 29.03 -2.48 -24.29
C ALA A 117 29.81 -3.71 -23.78
N SER A 118 31.09 -3.82 -24.17
CA SER A 118 31.98 -4.88 -23.70
C SER A 118 32.27 -4.79 -22.19
N MET A 119 32.22 -3.60 -21.58
CA MET A 119 32.40 -3.43 -20.13
C MET A 119 31.20 -3.96 -19.36
N ILE A 120 29.99 -3.66 -19.83
CA ILE A 120 28.73 -4.19 -19.27
C ILE A 120 28.70 -5.70 -19.42
N THR A 121 29.02 -6.22 -20.61
CA THR A 121 29.02 -7.67 -20.89
C THR A 121 30.01 -8.42 -19.99
N ARG A 122 31.22 -7.85 -19.77
CA ARG A 122 32.24 -8.44 -18.89
C ARG A 122 31.80 -8.47 -17.43
N LEU A 123 31.20 -7.40 -16.92
CA LEU A 123 30.69 -7.34 -15.54
C LEU A 123 29.45 -8.22 -15.34
N LYS A 124 28.58 -8.38 -16.37
CA LYS A 124 27.47 -9.34 -16.34
C LYS A 124 27.96 -10.80 -16.24
N ARG A 125 29.07 -11.13 -16.91
CA ARG A 125 29.65 -12.48 -16.90
C ARG A 125 30.48 -12.78 -15.66
N ASN A 126 31.27 -11.79 -15.20
CA ASN A 126 32.13 -11.93 -14.03
C ASN A 126 32.32 -10.57 -13.34
N PHE A 127 31.69 -10.40 -12.20
CA PHE A 127 31.67 -9.16 -11.45
C PHE A 127 32.96 -9.00 -10.62
N ILE A 128 34.00 -8.42 -11.24
CA ILE A 128 35.29 -8.13 -10.58
C ILE A 128 35.67 -6.68 -10.85
N LEU A 129 35.81 -5.87 -9.81
CA LEU A 129 36.10 -4.42 -9.88
C LEU A 129 37.59 -4.09 -9.81
N ASN A 130 38.39 -4.77 -10.63
CA ASN A 130 39.85 -4.66 -10.63
C ASN A 130 40.43 -3.55 -11.51
N THR A 131 39.59 -2.77 -12.21
CA THR A 131 40.07 -1.69 -13.09
C THR A 131 39.30 -0.39 -12.87
N ALA A 132 40.00 0.74 -13.01
CA ALA A 132 39.43 2.08 -12.91
C ALA A 132 38.21 2.29 -13.81
N LYS A 133 38.23 1.70 -15.02
CA LYS A 133 37.11 1.77 -15.97
C LYS A 133 35.86 1.08 -15.44
N LYS A 134 35.98 -0.05 -14.72
CA LYS A 134 34.84 -0.76 -14.14
C LYS A 134 34.27 -0.04 -12.92
N ARG A 135 35.13 0.50 -12.05
CA ARG A 135 34.71 1.34 -10.92
C ARG A 135 34.02 2.61 -11.38
N SER A 136 34.57 3.28 -12.41
CA SER A 136 33.94 4.45 -13.02
C SER A 136 32.59 4.13 -13.64
N LEU A 137 32.43 2.96 -14.28
CA LEU A 137 31.13 2.50 -14.78
C LEU A 137 30.11 2.40 -13.63
N LEU A 138 30.46 1.82 -12.48
CA LEU A 138 29.54 1.77 -11.34
C LEU A 138 29.17 3.16 -10.83
N ARG A 139 30.12 4.10 -10.75
CA ARG A 139 29.85 5.49 -10.38
C ARG A 139 28.83 6.14 -11.32
N ILE A 140 28.97 5.93 -12.62
CA ILE A 140 28.03 6.44 -13.63
C ILE A 140 26.66 5.76 -13.54
N LEU A 141 26.63 4.45 -13.25
CA LEU A 141 25.37 3.74 -13.04
C LEU A 141 24.66 4.22 -11.77
N ALA A 142 25.38 4.45 -10.67
CA ALA A 142 24.83 5.02 -9.44
C ALA A 142 24.25 6.43 -9.67
N TYR A 143 24.96 7.27 -10.44
CA TYR A 143 24.45 8.57 -10.87
C TYR A 143 23.11 8.43 -11.62
N ARG A 144 23.06 7.54 -12.62
CA ARG A 144 21.84 7.35 -13.43
C ARG A 144 20.70 6.70 -12.64
N LEU A 145 21.01 5.79 -11.72
CA LEU A 145 20.04 5.16 -10.83
C LEU A 145 19.38 6.22 -9.95
N ALA A 146 20.15 7.14 -9.36
CA ALA A 146 19.61 8.22 -8.55
C ALA A 146 18.69 9.17 -9.34
N GLN A 147 18.94 9.36 -10.64
CA GLN A 147 18.04 10.12 -11.52
C GLN A 147 16.75 9.37 -11.85
N LYS A 148 16.82 8.05 -12.07
CA LYS A 148 15.69 7.25 -12.58
C LYS A 148 14.84 6.63 -11.46
N ARG A 149 15.48 6.24 -10.37
CA ARG A 149 14.92 5.47 -9.24
C ARG A 149 15.53 5.98 -7.92
N PRO A 150 15.23 7.23 -7.51
CA PRO A 150 15.75 7.80 -6.28
C PRO A 150 15.32 7.03 -5.02
N ASP A 151 14.27 6.23 -5.12
CA ASP A 151 13.71 5.35 -4.08
C ASP A 151 14.62 4.18 -3.69
N LEU A 152 15.47 3.70 -4.61
CA LEU A 152 16.31 2.52 -4.38
C LEU A 152 17.54 2.81 -3.52
N SER A 153 18.03 4.05 -3.49
CA SER A 153 19.24 4.46 -2.77
C SER A 153 20.50 3.62 -3.08
N TRP A 154 20.54 2.92 -4.23
CA TRP A 154 21.67 2.08 -4.66
C TRP A 154 22.88 2.93 -5.10
N ASN A 155 23.64 3.37 -4.11
CA ASN A 155 24.80 4.21 -4.28
C ASN A 155 26.06 3.42 -4.69
N TYR A 156 27.13 4.11 -5.09
CA TYR A 156 28.36 3.45 -5.56
C TYR A 156 28.95 2.44 -4.57
N ASP A 157 29.02 2.78 -3.28
CA ASP A 157 29.62 1.93 -2.26
C ASP A 157 28.79 0.65 -2.07
N MET A 158 27.46 0.74 -2.18
CA MET A 158 26.58 -0.42 -2.22
C MET A 158 26.79 -1.26 -3.48
N LEU A 159 26.79 -0.66 -4.67
CA LEU A 159 26.99 -1.40 -5.93
C LEU A 159 28.34 -2.14 -5.96
N CYS A 160 29.35 -1.65 -5.24
CA CYS A 160 30.63 -2.36 -5.10
C CYS A 160 30.51 -3.68 -4.32
N LYS A 161 29.50 -3.81 -3.46
CA LYS A 161 29.21 -4.98 -2.62
C LYS A 161 28.28 -5.99 -3.28
N ILE A 162 27.83 -5.76 -4.53
CA ILE A 162 27.05 -6.74 -5.31
C ILE A 162 27.79 -8.07 -5.28
N ALA A 163 27.08 -9.13 -4.87
CA ALA A 163 27.67 -10.44 -4.70
C ALA A 163 28.36 -10.86 -6.00
N VAL A 164 29.69 -11.06 -5.92
CA VAL A 164 30.47 -11.78 -6.94
C VAL A 164 29.72 -13.07 -7.17
N GLY A 165 29.36 -13.37 -8.43
CA GLY A 165 28.71 -14.61 -8.80
C GLY A 165 29.37 -15.76 -8.05
N SER A 166 28.72 -16.18 -6.96
CA SER A 166 29.29 -17.13 -6.05
C SER A 166 29.41 -18.40 -6.87
N ALA A 167 30.61 -19.01 -6.84
CA ALA A 167 30.81 -20.37 -7.29
C ALA A 167 29.58 -21.15 -6.84
N LYS A 168 28.82 -21.70 -7.81
CA LYS A 168 27.56 -22.44 -7.60
C LYS A 168 27.49 -22.89 -6.14
N LYS A 169 26.91 -22.06 -5.26
CA LYS A 169 26.32 -22.61 -4.05
C LYS A 169 25.39 -23.64 -4.65
N ALA A 170 25.66 -24.92 -4.35
CA ALA A 170 24.87 -26.03 -4.84
C ALA A 170 23.43 -25.55 -4.88
N ASP A 171 22.82 -25.48 -6.09
CA ASP A 171 21.49 -24.88 -6.32
C ASP A 171 20.71 -24.92 -5.01
N ASP A 172 20.67 -23.81 -4.25
CA ASP A 172 19.65 -23.65 -3.23
C ASP A 172 18.41 -23.59 -4.09
N ALA A 173 17.80 -24.77 -4.29
CA ALA A 173 17.07 -25.10 -5.50
C ALA A 173 16.11 -23.95 -5.80
N LYS A 174 16.30 -23.24 -6.94
CA LYS A 174 15.39 -22.18 -7.39
C LYS A 174 13.99 -22.63 -7.04
N GLU A 175 13.36 -21.92 -6.12
CA GLU A 175 12.13 -22.38 -5.48
C GLU A 175 11.17 -22.88 -6.59
N LYS A 176 10.92 -24.19 -6.59
CA LYS A 176 10.24 -24.87 -7.70
C LYS A 176 8.73 -24.72 -7.61
N SER A 177 8.25 -24.12 -6.53
CA SER A 177 6.84 -23.93 -6.23
C SER A 177 6.52 -22.44 -6.12
N GLY A 178 5.29 -22.08 -6.45
CA GLY A 178 4.90 -20.69 -6.41
C GLY A 178 3.53 -20.48 -7.01
N THR A 179 3.21 -19.22 -7.26
CA THR A 179 2.00 -18.85 -7.98
C THR A 179 2.34 -18.55 -9.42
N THR A 180 1.55 -19.07 -10.36
CA THR A 180 1.61 -18.69 -11.77
C THR A 180 0.31 -17.99 -12.14
N VAL A 181 0.43 -16.80 -12.73
CA VAL A 181 -0.68 -16.03 -13.30
C VAL A 181 -0.62 -16.14 -14.82
N THR A 182 -1.61 -16.75 -15.43
CA THR A 182 -1.76 -16.84 -16.88
C THR A 182 -2.83 -15.88 -17.35
N LEU A 183 -2.47 -14.97 -18.27
CA LEU A 183 -3.35 -14.02 -18.91
C LEU A 183 -3.58 -14.45 -20.36
N HIS A 184 -4.84 -14.57 -20.76
CA HIS A 184 -5.25 -15.06 -22.07
C HIS A 184 -6.31 -14.14 -22.68
N LEU A 185 -6.08 -13.68 -23.92
CA LEU A 185 -7.08 -12.95 -24.68
C LEU A 185 -7.93 -13.92 -25.50
N GLN A 186 -9.25 -13.84 -25.31
CA GLN A 186 -10.23 -14.69 -25.96
C GLN A 186 -11.24 -13.84 -26.75
N GLY A 187 -11.41 -14.16 -28.04
CA GLY A 187 -12.46 -13.59 -28.87
C GLY A 187 -13.81 -14.26 -28.61
N LYS A 188 -14.86 -13.46 -28.44
CA LYS A 188 -16.29 -13.88 -28.37
C LYS A 188 -17.05 -13.53 -29.66
N GLY A 189 -16.34 -13.31 -30.77
CA GLY A 189 -16.91 -12.92 -32.05
C GLY A 189 -15.96 -12.02 -32.84
N GLU A 190 -15.11 -11.26 -32.15
CA GLU A 190 -14.01 -10.51 -32.74
C GLU A 190 -12.69 -11.29 -32.69
N ILE A 191 -11.84 -11.06 -33.70
CA ILE A 191 -10.52 -11.67 -33.81
C ILE A 191 -9.54 -10.94 -32.89
N ILE A 192 -8.70 -11.70 -32.18
CA ILE A 192 -7.58 -11.14 -31.42
C ILE A 192 -6.47 -10.75 -32.39
N THR A 193 -6.10 -9.48 -32.37
CA THR A 193 -5.13 -8.87 -33.29
C THR A 193 -3.73 -8.81 -32.65
N PRO A 194 -2.66 -8.65 -33.46
CA PRO A 194 -1.31 -8.45 -32.94
C PRO A 194 -1.16 -7.23 -32.01
N THR A 195 -1.96 -6.17 -32.23
CA THR A 195 -1.99 -4.98 -31.37
C THR A 195 -2.54 -5.30 -29.99
N ASP A 196 -3.58 -6.14 -29.89
CA ASP A 196 -4.15 -6.58 -28.60
C ASP A 196 -3.10 -7.35 -27.78
N ILE A 197 -2.36 -8.24 -28.45
CA ILE A 197 -1.30 -9.07 -27.82
C ILE A 197 -0.14 -8.19 -27.36
N ASN A 198 0.29 -7.23 -28.18
CA ASN A 198 1.36 -6.31 -27.81
C ASN A 198 0.94 -5.40 -26.64
N TRP A 199 -0.31 -4.93 -26.63
CA TRP A 199 -0.87 -4.21 -25.48
C TRP A 199 -0.77 -5.05 -24.21
N LEU A 200 -1.23 -6.32 -24.24
CA LEU A 200 -1.23 -7.19 -23.07
C LEU A 200 0.17 -7.35 -22.47
N ARG A 201 1.18 -7.57 -23.32
CA ARG A 201 2.57 -7.70 -22.89
C ARG A 201 3.11 -6.43 -22.26
N MET A 202 2.91 -5.29 -22.91
CA MET A 202 3.41 -4.00 -22.42
C MET A 202 2.73 -3.60 -21.12
N GLU A 203 1.42 -3.82 -21.02
CA GLU A 203 0.63 -3.45 -19.86
C GLU A 203 0.96 -4.31 -18.64
N LEU A 204 1.24 -5.60 -18.84
CA LEU A 204 1.70 -6.49 -17.76
C LEU A 204 3.01 -5.97 -17.15
N SER A 205 3.97 -5.56 -17.97
CA SER A 205 5.23 -4.97 -17.48
C SER A 205 5.01 -3.65 -16.73
N LYS A 206 4.11 -2.77 -17.23
CA LYS A 206 3.73 -1.55 -16.50
C LYS A 206 3.05 -1.85 -15.16
N CYS A 207 2.24 -2.90 -15.08
CA CYS A 207 1.60 -3.31 -13.84
C CYS A 207 2.64 -3.78 -12.79
N ILE A 208 3.63 -4.56 -13.20
CA ILE A 208 4.73 -5.00 -12.32
C ILE A 208 5.50 -3.80 -11.78
N GLU A 209 5.78 -2.81 -12.62
CA GLU A 209 6.45 -1.56 -12.22
C GLU A 209 5.58 -0.73 -11.25
N TYR A 210 4.32 -0.48 -11.62
CA TYR A 210 3.39 0.33 -10.82
C TYR A 210 3.13 -0.27 -9.43
N LEU A 211 2.97 -1.59 -9.33
CA LEU A 211 2.77 -2.28 -8.06
C LEU A 211 4.08 -2.43 -7.25
N ASN A 212 5.18 -1.80 -7.69
CA ASN A 212 6.51 -1.87 -7.07
C ASN A 212 7.03 -3.31 -6.87
N LEU A 213 6.67 -4.22 -7.79
CA LEU A 213 7.04 -5.63 -7.72
C LEU A 213 8.41 -5.92 -8.37
N ALA A 214 9.00 -4.94 -9.05
CA ALA A 214 10.25 -5.08 -9.78
C ALA A 214 11.46 -5.49 -8.91
N GLY A 215 11.37 -5.30 -7.57
CA GLY A 215 12.40 -5.71 -6.62
C GLY A 215 12.46 -7.22 -6.34
N HIS A 216 11.42 -7.98 -6.70
CA HIS A 216 11.36 -9.44 -6.50
C HIS A 216 10.69 -10.21 -7.64
N ILE A 217 10.14 -9.52 -8.65
CA ILE A 217 9.57 -10.10 -9.87
C ILE A 217 10.22 -9.42 -11.07
N HIS A 218 10.89 -10.20 -11.92
CA HIS A 218 11.53 -9.68 -13.14
C HIS A 218 10.63 -9.89 -14.36
N ASN A 219 10.69 -8.96 -15.33
CA ASN A 219 10.02 -9.13 -16.64
C ASN A 219 10.44 -10.41 -17.38
N LYS A 220 11.62 -10.98 -17.06
CA LYS A 220 12.07 -12.29 -17.58
C LYS A 220 11.21 -13.46 -17.10
N ASN A 221 10.45 -13.29 -16.03
CA ASN A 221 9.51 -14.29 -15.53
C ASN A 221 8.20 -14.31 -16.33
N ILE A 222 8.00 -13.35 -17.24
CA ILE A 222 6.91 -13.36 -18.21
C ILE A 222 7.31 -14.31 -19.34
N ILE A 223 6.56 -15.39 -19.48
CA ILE A 223 6.78 -16.43 -20.47
C ILE A 223 5.56 -16.45 -21.38
N SER A 224 5.77 -16.37 -22.71
CA SER A 224 4.68 -16.62 -23.65
C SER A 224 4.22 -18.07 -23.51
N SER A 225 2.92 -18.27 -23.29
CA SER A 225 2.31 -19.60 -23.11
C SER A 225 1.39 -19.96 -24.28
N GLY A 226 1.55 -19.28 -25.42
CA GLY A 226 0.74 -19.42 -26.62
C GLY A 226 0.68 -18.11 -27.43
N ALA A 227 -0.06 -18.12 -28.53
CA ALA A 227 -0.17 -16.95 -29.42
C ALA A 227 -0.85 -15.75 -28.76
N ALA A 228 -1.81 -15.98 -27.87
CA ALA A 228 -2.59 -14.95 -27.19
C ALA A 228 -2.48 -15.03 -25.64
N SER A 229 -1.43 -15.68 -25.13
CA SER A 229 -1.28 -15.96 -23.69
C SER A 229 0.11 -15.63 -23.15
N PHE A 230 0.15 -15.02 -21.97
CA PHE A 230 1.38 -14.81 -21.19
C PHE A 230 1.21 -15.37 -19.78
N SER A 231 2.24 -16.03 -19.26
CA SER A 231 2.29 -16.51 -17.88
C SER A 231 3.39 -15.81 -17.11
N LEU A 232 3.09 -15.37 -15.89
CA LEU A 232 4.02 -14.78 -14.95
C LEU A 232 4.19 -15.71 -13.75
N LYS A 233 5.43 -16.00 -13.38
CA LYS A 233 5.78 -16.87 -12.25
C LYS A 233 6.26 -16.07 -11.05
N LEU A 234 5.67 -16.35 -9.89
CA LEU A 234 5.96 -15.72 -8.59
C LEU A 234 6.37 -16.82 -7.60
N PRO A 235 7.65 -16.88 -7.17
CA PRO A 235 8.10 -17.91 -6.22
C PRO A 235 7.45 -17.72 -4.84
N LYS A 236 7.21 -18.84 -4.15
CA LYS A 236 6.81 -18.79 -2.73
C LYS A 236 8.01 -18.56 -1.80
N LYS A 237 7.77 -18.38 -0.50
CA LYS A 237 8.82 -18.43 0.53
C LYS A 237 9.38 -19.86 0.65
N GLN A 238 10.67 -19.98 0.98
CA GLN A 238 11.34 -21.28 1.16
C GLN A 238 10.60 -22.16 2.19
N GLY A 239 10.56 -23.46 1.93
CA GLY A 239 9.90 -24.47 2.77
C GLY A 239 9.07 -25.49 1.97
N PRO A 240 8.21 -26.29 2.62
CA PRO A 240 7.37 -27.29 1.94
C PRO A 240 6.38 -26.67 0.93
N ALA A 241 6.15 -27.34 -0.20
CA ALA A 241 5.23 -26.88 -1.25
C ALA A 241 3.76 -26.88 -0.78
N GLU A 242 3.44 -27.79 0.13
CA GLU A 242 2.10 -28.05 0.66
C GLU A 242 1.69 -27.05 1.76
N GLN A 243 2.58 -26.12 2.14
CA GLN A 243 2.33 -25.15 3.21
C GLN A 243 1.77 -23.83 2.64
N PRO A 244 0.45 -23.53 2.76
CA PRO A 244 -0.17 -22.39 2.10
C PRO A 244 0.34 -21.03 2.60
N ARG A 245 0.77 -20.98 3.87
CA ARG A 245 1.29 -19.75 4.51
C ARG A 245 2.55 -19.21 3.82
N LEU A 246 3.29 -20.06 3.10
CA LEU A 246 4.50 -19.65 2.38
C LEU A 246 4.18 -18.91 1.07
N TYR A 247 2.94 -18.98 0.60
CA TYR A 247 2.47 -18.33 -0.64
C TYR A 247 1.93 -16.93 -0.41
N ASP A 248 1.89 -16.43 0.83
CA ASP A 248 1.20 -15.19 1.23
C ASP A 248 1.47 -13.98 0.33
N ARG A 249 2.75 -13.67 0.08
CA ARG A 249 3.15 -12.57 -0.80
C ARG A 249 2.87 -12.89 -2.27
N ALA A 250 3.19 -14.11 -2.71
CA ALA A 250 3.04 -14.52 -4.10
C ALA A 250 1.58 -14.52 -4.56
N ILE A 251 0.65 -15.03 -3.74
CA ILE A 251 -0.77 -15.09 -4.08
C ILE A 251 -1.42 -13.70 -4.06
N ARG A 252 -1.03 -12.85 -3.09
CA ARG A 252 -1.47 -11.45 -3.05
C ARG A 252 -1.02 -10.70 -4.30
N ASP A 253 0.26 -10.75 -4.62
CA ASP A 253 0.82 -10.05 -5.78
C ASP A 253 0.16 -10.54 -7.08
N SER A 254 -0.11 -11.84 -7.17
CA SER A 254 -0.84 -12.45 -8.29
C SER A 254 -2.25 -11.88 -8.45
N LEU A 255 -3.01 -11.77 -7.36
CA LEU A 255 -4.36 -11.19 -7.35
C LEU A 255 -4.34 -9.67 -7.62
N ALA A 256 -3.32 -8.95 -7.14
CA ALA A 256 -3.15 -7.53 -7.43
C ALA A 256 -2.86 -7.26 -8.91
N ILE A 257 -2.02 -8.09 -9.53
CA ILE A 257 -1.79 -8.05 -10.98
C ILE A 257 -3.08 -8.38 -11.72
N ALA A 258 -3.83 -9.40 -11.28
CA ALA A 258 -5.10 -9.77 -11.91
C ALA A 258 -6.13 -8.63 -11.86
N HIS A 259 -6.27 -7.98 -10.71
CA HIS A 259 -7.12 -6.80 -10.50
C HIS A 259 -6.74 -5.66 -11.46
N GLN A 260 -5.46 -5.26 -11.47
CA GLN A 260 -4.97 -4.19 -12.33
C GLN A 260 -5.18 -4.50 -13.81
N MET A 261 -4.80 -5.71 -14.25
CA MET A 261 -4.90 -6.11 -15.65
C MET A 261 -6.35 -6.20 -16.14
N ALA A 262 -7.27 -6.72 -15.30
CA ALA A 262 -8.68 -6.81 -15.65
C ALA A 262 -9.32 -5.43 -15.86
N VAL A 263 -9.09 -4.48 -14.95
CA VAL A 263 -9.68 -3.14 -15.08
C VAL A 263 -9.02 -2.33 -16.20
N ARG A 264 -7.69 -2.40 -16.32
CA ARG A 264 -6.97 -1.70 -17.41
C ARG A 264 -7.33 -2.25 -18.78
N TRP A 265 -7.65 -3.54 -18.89
CA TRP A 265 -8.22 -4.09 -20.12
C TRP A 265 -9.55 -3.43 -20.45
N LEU A 266 -10.47 -3.33 -19.50
CA LEU A 266 -11.77 -2.68 -19.72
C LEU A 266 -11.64 -1.20 -20.14
N LEU A 267 -10.66 -0.48 -19.57
CA LEU A 267 -10.35 0.92 -19.94
C LEU A 267 -9.62 1.08 -21.27
N SER A 268 -9.12 -0.01 -21.84
CA SER A 268 -8.33 0.03 -23.07
C SER A 268 -9.18 0.37 -24.30
N GLU A 269 -8.58 1.08 -25.25
CA GLU A 269 -9.17 1.29 -26.59
C GLU A 269 -9.31 -0.03 -27.37
N TYR A 270 -8.47 -1.03 -27.07
CA TYR A 270 -8.48 -2.34 -27.72
C TYR A 270 -9.58 -3.28 -27.22
N SER A 271 -10.25 -2.90 -26.12
CA SER A 271 -11.26 -3.72 -25.47
C SER A 271 -12.67 -3.45 -26.02
N SER A 272 -13.41 -4.53 -26.24
CA SER A 272 -14.80 -4.52 -26.69
C SER A 272 -15.59 -5.59 -25.94
N PRO A 273 -16.92 -5.51 -25.88
CA PRO A 273 -17.75 -6.60 -25.33
C PRO A 273 -17.53 -7.97 -26.02
N GLN A 274 -16.93 -7.97 -27.21
CA GLN A 274 -16.62 -9.16 -28.00
C GLN A 274 -15.19 -9.68 -27.79
N LYS A 275 -14.36 -9.04 -26.96
CA LYS A 275 -13.03 -9.53 -26.58
C LYS A 275 -12.90 -9.60 -25.06
N LYS A 276 -12.49 -10.75 -24.53
CA LYS A 276 -12.37 -11.00 -23.10
C LYS A 276 -10.93 -11.26 -22.70
N LEU A 277 -10.52 -10.68 -21.57
CA LEU A 277 -9.32 -11.09 -20.85
C LEU A 277 -9.70 -12.17 -19.83
N VAL A 278 -9.10 -13.35 -19.95
CA VAL A 278 -9.21 -14.46 -19.00
C VAL A 278 -7.90 -14.55 -18.22
N ILE A 279 -7.99 -14.61 -16.91
CA ILE A 279 -6.84 -14.67 -16.00
C ILE A 279 -6.99 -15.92 -15.14
N ILE A 280 -5.98 -16.77 -15.11
CA ILE A 280 -5.97 -18.02 -14.33
C ILE A 280 -4.79 -17.96 -13.35
N ILE A 281 -5.07 -18.21 -12.08
CA ILE A 281 -4.08 -18.23 -11.00
C ILE A 281 -3.96 -19.65 -10.45
N HIS A 282 -2.78 -20.23 -10.64
CA HIS A 282 -2.41 -21.54 -10.13
C HIS A 282 -1.37 -21.40 -9.02
N ALA A 283 -1.52 -22.12 -7.91
CA ALA A 283 -0.49 -22.25 -6.89
C ALA A 283 -0.07 -23.72 -6.81
N GLY A 284 1.24 -23.97 -6.72
CA GLY A 284 1.78 -25.32 -6.69
C GLY A 284 3.16 -25.41 -7.33
N LEU A 285 3.51 -26.59 -7.83
CA LEU A 285 4.75 -26.81 -8.55
C LEU A 285 4.69 -26.14 -9.93
N VAL A 286 5.71 -25.34 -10.24
CA VAL A 286 5.79 -24.61 -11.51
C VAL A 286 5.84 -25.54 -12.72
N ALA A 287 6.36 -26.76 -12.55
CA ALA A 287 6.41 -27.77 -13.60
C ALA A 287 5.01 -28.29 -13.99
N GLU A 288 4.04 -28.25 -13.08
CA GLU A 288 2.69 -28.78 -13.29
C GLU A 288 1.73 -27.73 -13.86
N THR A 289 2.14 -26.46 -13.92
CA THR A 289 1.25 -25.36 -14.30
C THR A 289 0.58 -25.59 -15.67
N ASN A 290 1.32 -26.04 -16.69
CA ASN A 290 0.74 -26.26 -18.01
C ASN A 290 -0.30 -27.40 -18.03
N LEU A 291 -0.11 -28.43 -17.21
CA LEU A 291 -1.04 -29.56 -17.08
C LEU A 291 -2.38 -29.10 -16.49
N VAL A 292 -2.36 -28.08 -15.64
CA VAL A 292 -3.55 -27.54 -14.98
C VAL A 292 -4.19 -26.41 -15.79
N VAL A 293 -3.40 -25.49 -16.34
CA VAL A 293 -3.92 -24.26 -16.98
C VAL A 293 -4.48 -24.51 -18.38
N GLN A 294 -3.89 -25.40 -19.19
CA GLN A 294 -4.37 -25.63 -20.55
C GLN A 294 -5.82 -26.17 -20.59
N PRO A 295 -6.20 -27.21 -19.83
CA PRO A 295 -7.59 -27.66 -19.78
C PRO A 295 -8.59 -26.57 -19.37
N LEU A 296 -8.17 -25.64 -18.50
CA LEU A 296 -9.00 -24.53 -18.05
C LEU A 296 -9.23 -23.49 -19.16
N LEU A 297 -8.23 -23.23 -19.99
CA LEU A 297 -8.36 -22.32 -21.13
C LEU A 297 -9.25 -22.91 -22.25
N GLU A 298 -9.28 -24.23 -22.39
CA GLU A 298 -10.16 -24.94 -23.32
C GLU A 298 -11.62 -24.99 -22.82
N THR A 299 -11.82 -24.82 -21.51
CA THR A 299 -13.16 -24.73 -20.92
C THR A 299 -13.84 -23.41 -21.33
N LYS A 300 -15.15 -23.44 -21.64
CA LYS A 300 -15.93 -22.21 -21.91
C LYS A 300 -16.14 -21.41 -20.62
N LEU A 301 -15.13 -20.61 -20.24
CA LEU A 301 -15.14 -19.77 -19.05
C LEU A 301 -16.01 -18.50 -19.26
N THR A 302 -17.26 -18.53 -18.80
CA THR A 302 -18.25 -17.47 -19.09
C THR A 302 -18.28 -16.34 -18.07
N GLY A 303 -17.69 -16.50 -16.89
CA GLY A 303 -17.79 -15.58 -15.74
C GLY A 303 -17.43 -14.12 -16.07
N GLU A 304 -18.14 -13.19 -15.44
CA GLU A 304 -18.06 -11.74 -15.69
C GLU A 304 -16.65 -11.17 -15.41
N THR A 305 -16.06 -11.54 -14.26
CA THR A 305 -14.77 -11.01 -13.80
C THR A 305 -13.56 -11.58 -14.53
N GLY A 306 -13.73 -12.67 -15.29
CA GLY A 306 -12.67 -13.30 -16.07
C GLY A 306 -11.48 -13.85 -15.26
N ILE A 307 -11.50 -13.81 -13.92
CA ILE A 307 -10.39 -14.22 -13.06
C ILE A 307 -10.73 -15.51 -12.31
N TYR A 308 -9.90 -16.53 -12.48
CA TYR A 308 -10.12 -17.88 -11.97
C TYR A 308 -8.92 -18.37 -11.16
N LEU A 309 -9.18 -19.21 -10.18
CA LEU A 309 -8.21 -19.80 -9.28
C LEU A 309 -8.40 -21.30 -9.18
N THR A 310 -7.28 -22.02 -9.08
CA THR A 310 -7.29 -23.40 -8.58
C THR A 310 -7.65 -23.45 -7.09
N ASP A 311 -8.17 -24.59 -6.62
CA ASP A 311 -8.48 -24.84 -5.21
C ASP A 311 -7.36 -24.44 -4.25
N TYR A 312 -6.14 -24.87 -4.55
CA TYR A 312 -4.98 -24.60 -3.69
C TYR A 312 -4.61 -23.11 -3.72
N ALA A 313 -4.71 -22.43 -4.87
CA ALA A 313 -4.51 -20.99 -4.96
C ALA A 313 -5.54 -20.22 -4.12
N ARG A 314 -6.81 -20.66 -4.12
CA ARG A 314 -7.84 -20.09 -3.22
C ARG A 314 -7.50 -20.33 -1.75
N LEU A 315 -7.05 -21.53 -1.38
CA LEU A 315 -6.64 -21.81 0.00
C LEU A 315 -5.49 -20.89 0.43
N CYS A 316 -4.47 -20.74 -0.41
CA CYS A 316 -3.37 -19.80 -0.19
C CYS A 316 -3.89 -18.36 -0.01
N ALA A 317 -4.81 -17.91 -0.86
CA ALA A 317 -5.44 -16.60 -0.77
C ALA A 317 -6.16 -16.40 0.58
N ARG A 318 -6.97 -17.37 1.02
CA ARG A 318 -7.68 -17.30 2.32
C ARG A 318 -6.72 -17.29 3.51
N VAL A 319 -5.62 -18.04 3.44
CA VAL A 319 -4.59 -18.07 4.49
C VAL A 319 -3.77 -16.78 4.53
N ALA A 320 -3.56 -16.15 3.38
CA ALA A 320 -2.88 -14.87 3.22
C ALA A 320 -3.76 -13.66 3.60
N ASP A 321 -5.03 -13.91 3.94
CA ASP A 321 -6.02 -12.89 4.29
C ASP A 321 -6.19 -11.80 3.21
N VAL A 322 -6.11 -12.19 1.94
CA VAL A 322 -6.38 -11.26 0.83
C VAL A 322 -7.87 -10.95 0.78
N LYS A 323 -8.21 -9.66 0.63
CA LYS A 323 -9.59 -9.17 0.71
C LYS A 323 -10.34 -9.35 -0.62
N VAL A 324 -10.57 -10.62 -0.97
CA VAL A 324 -11.22 -11.07 -2.22
C VAL A 324 -12.32 -12.08 -1.91
N GLY A 325 -13.48 -11.90 -2.55
CA GLY A 325 -14.60 -12.83 -2.51
C GLY A 325 -14.47 -13.89 -3.60
N PHE A 326 -14.68 -15.16 -3.25
CA PHE A 326 -14.61 -16.28 -4.19
C PHE A 326 -15.93 -17.02 -4.28
N GLU A 327 -16.20 -17.54 -5.47
CA GLU A 327 -17.37 -18.34 -5.80
C GLU A 327 -16.91 -19.59 -6.54
N ARG A 328 -17.47 -20.76 -6.22
CA ARG A 328 -17.16 -21.98 -6.98
C ARG A 328 -17.77 -21.86 -8.36
N TYR A 329 -16.96 -22.01 -9.40
CA TYR A 329 -17.42 -21.93 -10.77
C TYR A 329 -18.28 -23.16 -11.08
N LYS A 330 -19.58 -22.95 -11.32
CA LYS A 330 -20.50 -24.02 -11.73
C LYS A 330 -20.54 -24.07 -13.25
N ASN A 331 -19.95 -25.10 -13.84
CA ASN A 331 -20.12 -25.35 -15.27
C ASN A 331 -21.56 -25.84 -15.50
N HIS A 332 -22.35 -25.14 -16.32
CA HIS A 332 -23.71 -25.53 -16.67
C HIS A 332 -23.77 -26.54 -17.83
N SER A 333 -22.63 -27.05 -18.28
CA SER A 333 -22.62 -28.19 -19.21
C SER A 333 -22.96 -29.46 -18.44
N ILE A 334 -24.15 -29.98 -18.74
CA ILE A 334 -24.56 -31.35 -18.45
C ILE A 334 -23.54 -32.24 -19.18
N VAL A 335 -22.99 -33.24 -18.48
CA VAL A 335 -21.97 -34.20 -18.97
C VAL A 335 -20.53 -33.68 -18.90
N ASP A 336 -19.92 -33.73 -17.72
CA ASP A 336 -18.58 -34.32 -17.55
C ASP A 336 -18.23 -34.40 -16.05
N GLU A 337 -18.37 -35.60 -15.48
CA GLU A 337 -17.79 -35.99 -14.18
C GLU A 337 -16.28 -36.28 -14.31
N SER A 338 -15.58 -35.59 -15.21
CA SER A 338 -14.13 -35.71 -15.33
C SER A 338 -13.47 -34.71 -14.40
N ASN A 339 -12.77 -35.21 -13.37
CA ASN A 339 -11.70 -34.69 -12.50
C ASN A 339 -11.04 -33.30 -12.79
N ILE A 340 -11.76 -32.29 -13.24
CA ILE A 340 -11.27 -30.91 -13.22
C ILE A 340 -11.46 -30.45 -11.78
N ASN A 341 -10.34 -30.35 -11.04
CA ASN A 341 -10.26 -29.77 -9.70
C ASN A 341 -11.18 -28.55 -9.56
N ASP A 342 -11.76 -28.32 -8.38
CA ASP A 342 -12.76 -27.26 -8.22
C ASP A 342 -12.14 -25.90 -8.58
N ILE A 343 -12.66 -25.31 -9.65
CA ILE A 343 -12.28 -23.98 -10.12
C ILE A 343 -13.08 -22.96 -9.33
N TRP A 344 -12.41 -21.90 -8.89
CA TRP A 344 -13.05 -20.78 -8.23
C TRP A 344 -12.95 -19.54 -9.10
N THR A 345 -14.04 -18.81 -9.24
CA THR A 345 -14.04 -17.49 -9.84
C THR A 345 -13.90 -16.44 -8.75
N VAL A 346 -13.18 -15.35 -9.05
CA VAL A 346 -13.25 -14.15 -8.22
C VAL A 346 -14.63 -13.55 -8.41
N LYS A 347 -15.40 -13.45 -7.32
CA LYS A 347 -16.71 -12.80 -7.33
C LYS A 347 -16.57 -11.29 -7.21
N TYR A 348 -15.66 -10.84 -6.35
CA TYR A 348 -15.37 -9.43 -6.15
C TYR A 348 -14.00 -9.19 -5.52
N PHE A 349 -13.47 -7.99 -5.72
CA PHE A 349 -12.40 -7.43 -4.92
C PHE A 349 -13.00 -6.45 -3.91
N MET A 350 -12.51 -6.46 -2.67
CA MET A 350 -12.79 -5.38 -1.70
C MET A 350 -11.89 -4.18 -2.02
N SER A 351 -11.98 -3.69 -3.25
CA SER A 351 -10.95 -2.81 -3.80
C SER A 351 -11.00 -1.38 -3.29
N TYR A 352 -12.13 -0.96 -2.72
CA TYR A 352 -12.37 0.40 -2.24
C TYR A 352 -11.38 0.87 -1.18
N ASN A 353 -10.84 -0.05 -0.37
CA ASN A 353 -9.82 0.26 0.64
C ASN A 353 -8.54 -0.60 0.54
N TYR A 354 -8.56 -1.80 -0.10
CA TYR A 354 -7.45 -2.76 0.04
C TYR A 354 -6.52 -2.88 -1.17
N TYR A 355 -6.98 -2.50 -2.36
CA TYR A 355 -6.20 -2.57 -3.60
C TYR A 355 -5.72 -1.20 -4.03
N ASN A 356 -4.61 -1.11 -4.76
CA ASN A 356 -4.16 0.18 -5.27
C ASN A 356 -5.12 0.76 -6.33
N TYR A 357 -5.04 2.06 -6.57
CA TYR A 357 -5.80 2.71 -7.63
C TYR A 357 -5.39 2.18 -9.00
N ILE A 358 -6.28 2.34 -9.99
CA ILE A 358 -5.93 2.15 -11.39
C ILE A 358 -5.33 3.47 -11.87
N PRO A 359 -4.04 3.53 -12.26
CA PRO A 359 -3.36 4.81 -12.52
C PRO A 359 -4.03 5.62 -13.62
N TYR A 360 -4.58 4.95 -14.65
CA TYR A 360 -5.33 5.63 -15.71
C TYR A 360 -6.51 6.43 -15.16
N LEU A 361 -7.26 5.91 -14.18
CA LEU A 361 -8.41 6.61 -13.60
C LEU A 361 -8.02 7.85 -12.78
N LEU A 362 -6.74 8.03 -12.45
CA LEU A 362 -6.25 9.23 -11.76
C LEU A 362 -6.00 10.39 -12.73
N GLU A 363 -5.90 10.13 -14.04
CA GLU A 363 -5.66 11.16 -15.05
C GLU A 363 -6.92 12.03 -15.27
N GLU A 364 -6.73 13.35 -15.46
CA GLU A 364 -7.85 14.30 -15.64
C GLU A 364 -8.77 13.95 -16.82
N ARG A 365 -8.19 13.37 -17.90
CA ARG A 365 -8.96 12.91 -19.08
C ARG A 365 -9.93 11.77 -18.76
N MET A 366 -9.69 11.03 -17.68
CA MET A 366 -10.52 9.92 -17.24
C MET A 366 -11.55 10.40 -16.23
N LEU A 367 -11.13 11.12 -15.18
CA LEU A 367 -11.99 11.62 -14.10
C LEU A 367 -11.50 13.00 -13.62
N PRO A 368 -12.40 13.89 -13.17
CA PRO A 368 -12.01 15.21 -12.66
C PRO A 368 -11.10 15.10 -11.43
N ILE A 369 -10.14 16.01 -11.30
CA ILE A 369 -9.14 16.01 -10.21
C ILE A 369 -9.68 16.74 -8.98
N ASP A 370 -10.24 17.94 -9.14
CA ASP A 370 -10.73 18.76 -8.04
C ASP A 370 -12.16 19.25 -8.28
N LYS A 371 -12.95 19.40 -7.20
CA LYS A 371 -14.33 19.90 -7.26
C LYS A 371 -14.43 21.38 -7.64
N ASN A 372 -13.36 22.14 -7.43
CA ASN A 372 -13.33 23.58 -7.69
C ASN A 372 -12.99 23.90 -9.15
N GLU A 373 -12.65 22.90 -9.95
CA GLU A 373 -12.28 23.08 -11.36
C GLU A 373 -13.48 23.02 -12.32
N LEU A 374 -13.32 23.64 -13.49
CA LEU A 374 -14.34 23.58 -14.54
C LEU A 374 -14.58 22.15 -15.07
N SER A 375 -13.55 21.31 -15.03
CA SER A 375 -13.61 19.89 -15.41
C SER A 375 -14.66 19.14 -14.59
N TYR A 376 -14.76 19.40 -13.28
CA TYR A 376 -15.76 18.80 -12.40
C TYR A 376 -17.20 19.15 -12.82
N ASN A 377 -17.49 20.42 -13.11
CA ASN A 377 -18.83 20.83 -13.56
C ASN A 377 -19.22 20.13 -14.88
N LYS A 378 -18.29 20.00 -15.82
CA LYS A 378 -18.51 19.27 -17.07
C LYS A 378 -18.73 17.78 -16.83
N PHE A 379 -17.95 17.18 -15.93
CA PHE A 379 -18.10 15.78 -15.54
C PHE A 379 -19.49 15.54 -14.94
N GLN A 380 -19.90 16.40 -14.01
CA GLN A 380 -21.18 16.32 -13.32
C GLN A 380 -22.36 16.39 -14.30
N GLN A 381 -22.31 17.33 -15.26
CA GLN A 381 -23.31 17.44 -16.32
C GLN A 381 -23.35 16.18 -17.19
N ALA A 382 -22.19 15.67 -17.61
CA ALA A 382 -22.11 14.47 -18.44
C ALA A 382 -22.55 13.19 -17.70
N LEU A 383 -22.37 13.12 -16.38
CA LEU A 383 -22.80 12.01 -15.54
C LEU A 383 -24.31 12.00 -15.31
N TYR A 384 -24.90 13.16 -14.99
CA TYR A 384 -26.33 13.26 -14.65
C TYR A 384 -27.25 13.40 -15.86
N PHE A 385 -26.76 13.95 -16.96
CA PHE A 385 -27.54 14.19 -18.18
C PHE A 385 -26.87 13.55 -19.40
N PRO A 386 -26.66 12.21 -19.41
CA PRO A 386 -25.92 11.53 -20.48
C PRO A 386 -26.54 11.75 -21.87
N GLU A 387 -27.85 11.99 -21.97
CA GLU A 387 -28.57 12.31 -23.21
C GLU A 387 -28.11 13.61 -23.87
N MET A 388 -27.54 14.54 -23.10
CA MET A 388 -27.00 15.80 -23.62
C MET A 388 -25.55 15.66 -24.12
N PHE A 389 -24.91 14.51 -23.88
CA PHE A 389 -23.50 14.26 -24.17
C PHE A 389 -23.31 12.93 -24.92
N SER A 390 -23.59 12.94 -26.23
CA SER A 390 -23.42 11.77 -27.10
C SER A 390 -21.98 11.23 -27.09
N GLU A 391 -20.99 12.10 -26.94
CA GLU A 391 -19.61 11.74 -26.61
C GLU A 391 -19.19 12.50 -25.35
N SER A 392 -19.19 11.81 -24.21
CA SER A 392 -18.71 12.40 -22.96
C SER A 392 -17.25 12.83 -23.12
N PRO A 393 -16.84 14.00 -22.59
CA PRO A 393 -15.44 14.43 -22.61
C PRO A 393 -14.52 13.51 -21.79
N PHE A 394 -15.07 12.72 -20.86
CA PHE A 394 -14.32 11.85 -19.97
C PHE A 394 -14.30 10.39 -20.47
N GLU A 395 -13.10 9.83 -20.62
CA GLU A 395 -12.90 8.46 -21.10
C GLU A 395 -13.53 7.40 -20.18
N ALA A 396 -13.56 7.65 -18.86
CA ALA A 396 -14.18 6.72 -17.90
C ALA A 396 -15.69 6.59 -18.13
N LEU A 397 -16.38 7.69 -18.45
CA LEU A 397 -17.82 7.69 -18.74
C LEU A 397 -18.13 7.00 -20.08
N ARG A 398 -17.30 7.22 -21.10
CA ARG A 398 -17.42 6.46 -22.37
C ARG A 398 -17.21 4.96 -22.16
N THR A 399 -16.29 4.60 -21.27
CA THR A 399 -16.05 3.19 -20.92
C THR A 399 -17.19 2.59 -20.10
N LEU A 400 -17.79 3.36 -19.19
CA LEU A 400 -19.00 2.97 -18.46
C LEU A 400 -20.15 2.66 -19.43
N GLN A 401 -20.34 3.49 -20.46
CA GLN A 401 -21.35 3.25 -21.50
C GLN A 401 -21.06 1.97 -22.31
N ARG A 402 -19.78 1.63 -22.50
CA ARG A 402 -19.35 0.39 -23.20
C ARG A 402 -19.54 -0.87 -22.35
N PHE A 403 -19.37 -0.76 -21.03
CA PHE A 403 -19.45 -1.87 -20.08
C PHE A 403 -20.35 -1.53 -18.87
N PRO A 404 -21.65 -1.25 -19.08
CA PRO A 404 -22.53 -0.70 -18.04
C PRO A 404 -22.80 -1.66 -16.88
N HIS A 405 -22.64 -2.97 -17.11
CA HIS A 405 -22.87 -4.01 -16.11
C HIS A 405 -21.61 -4.46 -15.39
N SER A 406 -20.42 -3.98 -15.78
CA SER A 406 -19.16 -4.45 -15.19
C SER A 406 -18.99 -3.90 -13.78
N SER A 407 -19.33 -4.68 -12.76
CA SER A 407 -19.22 -4.23 -11.36
C SER A 407 -17.78 -3.85 -11.00
N LEU A 408 -16.79 -4.62 -11.47
CA LEU A 408 -15.36 -4.40 -11.21
C LEU A 408 -14.90 -2.99 -11.66
N LEU A 409 -15.19 -2.61 -12.91
CA LEU A 409 -14.87 -1.29 -13.45
C LEU A 409 -15.57 -0.16 -12.68
N LEU A 410 -16.88 -0.27 -12.48
CA LEU A 410 -17.68 0.79 -11.87
C LEU A 410 -17.27 1.02 -10.40
N ILE A 411 -16.89 -0.03 -9.67
CA ILE A 411 -16.33 0.07 -8.32
C ILE A 411 -15.00 0.85 -8.35
N GLU A 412 -14.09 0.61 -9.30
CA GLU A 412 -12.83 1.37 -9.37
C GLU A 412 -13.05 2.85 -9.72
N ILE A 413 -14.01 3.15 -10.60
CA ILE A 413 -14.39 4.54 -10.91
C ILE A 413 -14.92 5.23 -9.65
N ALA A 414 -15.88 4.61 -8.97
CA ALA A 414 -16.48 5.17 -7.76
C ALA A 414 -15.47 5.31 -6.61
N LYS A 415 -14.51 4.39 -6.50
CA LYS A 415 -13.41 4.46 -5.55
C LYS A 415 -12.55 5.70 -5.73
N VAL A 416 -12.16 6.05 -6.97
CA VAL A 416 -11.38 7.26 -7.24
C VAL A 416 -12.18 8.51 -6.88
N LEU A 417 -13.44 8.58 -7.30
CA LEU A 417 -14.33 9.69 -6.96
C LEU A 417 -14.48 9.85 -5.44
N ARG A 418 -14.68 8.75 -4.71
CA ARG A 418 -14.72 8.74 -3.23
C ARG A 418 -13.40 9.21 -2.62
N GLY A 419 -12.25 8.76 -3.15
CA GLY A 419 -10.92 9.21 -2.72
C GLY A 419 -10.67 10.70 -2.93
N ARG A 420 -11.30 11.31 -3.95
CA ARG A 420 -11.33 12.75 -4.23
C ARG A 420 -12.49 13.50 -3.55
N GLN A 421 -13.17 12.85 -2.61
CA GLN A 421 -14.35 13.36 -1.89
C GLN A 421 -15.55 13.69 -2.79
N MET A 422 -15.63 13.26 -4.05
CA MET A 422 -16.77 13.43 -4.96
C MET A 422 -17.86 12.38 -4.67
N LEU A 423 -18.43 12.46 -3.46
CA LEU A 423 -19.26 11.42 -2.86
C LEU A 423 -20.59 11.16 -3.59
N TYR A 424 -21.25 12.21 -4.07
CA TYR A 424 -22.53 12.09 -4.77
C TYR A 424 -22.35 11.49 -6.17
N GLU A 425 -21.27 11.87 -6.86
CA GLU A 425 -20.89 11.27 -8.14
C GLU A 425 -20.55 9.79 -7.95
N ALA A 426 -19.82 9.45 -6.89
CA ALA A 426 -19.53 8.05 -6.54
C ALA A 426 -20.83 7.25 -6.26
N ASP A 427 -21.78 7.80 -5.49
CA ASP A 427 -23.08 7.13 -5.22
C ASP A 427 -23.87 6.89 -6.51
N THR A 428 -23.77 7.80 -7.46
CA THR A 428 -24.45 7.69 -8.76
C THR A 428 -23.87 6.55 -9.60
N ILE A 429 -22.54 6.43 -9.66
CA ILE A 429 -21.87 5.30 -10.32
C ILE A 429 -22.25 3.97 -9.64
N ILE A 430 -22.29 3.95 -8.31
CA ILE A 430 -22.64 2.75 -7.53
C ILE A 430 -24.12 2.37 -7.73
N SER A 431 -25.00 3.35 -7.86
CA SER A 431 -26.42 3.12 -8.13
C SER A 431 -26.63 2.36 -9.44
N ASN A 432 -25.82 2.59 -10.47
CA ASN A 432 -25.89 1.82 -11.73
C ASN A 432 -25.61 0.32 -11.53
N ILE A 433 -24.67 -0.03 -10.64
CA ILE A 433 -24.43 -1.44 -10.27
C ILE A 433 -25.67 -1.99 -9.56
N LEU A 434 -26.19 -1.26 -8.57
CA LEU A 434 -27.30 -1.72 -7.74
C LEU A 434 -28.64 -1.81 -8.48
N LEU A 435 -28.80 -1.09 -9.60
CA LEU A 435 -29.94 -1.24 -10.50
C LEU A 435 -29.91 -2.60 -11.24
N SER A 436 -28.71 -3.09 -11.58
CA SER A 436 -28.52 -4.37 -12.29
C SER A 436 -28.41 -5.56 -11.31
N ASP A 437 -27.69 -5.37 -10.21
CA ASP A 437 -27.47 -6.36 -9.16
C ASP A 437 -27.71 -5.73 -7.77
N PRO A 438 -28.97 -5.73 -7.29
CA PRO A 438 -29.31 -5.16 -6.00
C PRO A 438 -28.62 -5.83 -4.80
N LEU A 439 -28.10 -7.05 -4.97
CA LEU A 439 -27.44 -7.84 -3.91
C LEU A 439 -25.91 -7.75 -4.00
N ASN A 440 -25.37 -6.87 -4.86
CA ASN A 440 -23.94 -6.67 -4.98
C ASN A 440 -23.35 -6.12 -3.67
N VAL A 441 -22.74 -6.99 -2.86
CA VAL A 441 -22.28 -6.65 -1.51
C VAL A 441 -21.24 -5.53 -1.49
N ILE A 442 -20.38 -5.44 -2.51
CA ILE A 442 -19.35 -4.38 -2.57
C ILE A 442 -19.95 -3.03 -2.89
N ALA A 443 -20.89 -2.98 -3.85
CA ALA A 443 -21.61 -1.76 -4.16
C ALA A 443 -22.42 -1.26 -2.94
N ARG A 444 -23.05 -2.18 -2.20
CA ARG A 444 -23.75 -1.88 -0.94
C ARG A 444 -22.81 -1.32 0.13
N HIS A 445 -21.66 -1.96 0.36
CA HIS A 445 -20.66 -1.46 1.30
C HIS A 445 -20.12 -0.10 0.90
N MET A 446 -19.77 0.10 -0.38
CA MET A 446 -19.28 1.41 -0.83
C MET A 446 -20.35 2.49 -0.65
N ARG A 447 -21.63 2.18 -0.88
CA ARG A 447 -22.73 3.14 -0.63
C ARG A 447 -22.92 3.47 0.85
N MET A 448 -22.84 2.46 1.72
CA MET A 448 -22.82 2.65 3.17
C MET A 448 -21.68 3.60 3.58
N LEU A 449 -20.46 3.34 3.10
CA LEU A 449 -19.29 4.16 3.38
C LEU A 449 -19.44 5.58 2.79
N ILE A 450 -20.02 5.74 1.60
CA ILE A 450 -20.29 7.07 1.04
C ILE A 450 -21.20 7.88 1.97
N TYR A 451 -22.27 7.29 2.50
CA TYR A 451 -23.15 7.98 3.44
C TYR A 451 -22.47 8.27 4.78
N GLU A 452 -21.62 7.37 5.26
CA GLU A 452 -20.80 7.63 6.44
C GLU A 452 -19.82 8.80 6.22
N ASN A 453 -19.15 8.87 5.05
CA ASN A 453 -18.29 9.99 4.68
C ASN A 453 -19.08 11.31 4.69
N ILE A 454 -20.28 11.33 4.08
CA ILE A 454 -21.16 12.50 4.09
C ILE A 454 -21.48 12.89 5.53
N ALA A 455 -21.80 11.95 6.41
CA ALA A 455 -22.09 12.24 7.82
C ALA A 455 -20.91 12.91 8.52
N HIS A 456 -19.69 12.38 8.35
CA HIS A 456 -18.50 12.96 8.96
C HIS A 456 -18.13 14.35 8.42
N MET A 457 -18.30 14.59 7.12
CA MET A 457 -18.00 15.88 6.49
C MET A 457 -18.94 17.02 6.93
N ASN A 458 -20.16 16.70 7.35
CA ASN A 458 -21.14 17.72 7.73
C ASN A 458 -20.97 18.15 9.20
N SER A 459 -20.99 19.46 9.43
CA SER A 459 -20.98 20.06 10.78
C SER A 459 -22.39 20.19 11.36
N ASP A 460 -23.42 20.25 10.52
CA ASP A 460 -24.82 20.25 10.94
C ASP A 460 -25.24 18.87 11.48
N PHE A 461 -25.83 18.85 12.68
CA PHE A 461 -26.24 17.61 13.32
C PHE A 461 -27.30 16.85 12.52
N PHE A 462 -28.34 17.54 12.02
CA PHE A 462 -29.45 16.87 11.35
C PHE A 462 -29.06 16.29 9.99
N ILE A 463 -28.19 16.97 9.24
CA ILE A 463 -27.66 16.46 7.97
C ILE A 463 -26.78 15.23 8.25
N SER A 464 -25.88 15.34 9.23
CA SER A 464 -25.00 14.24 9.63
C SER A 464 -25.80 13.02 10.09
N GLU A 465 -26.79 13.23 10.94
CA GLU A 465 -27.64 12.18 11.48
C GLU A 465 -28.42 11.45 10.40
N ARG A 466 -29.06 12.16 9.47
CA ARG A 466 -29.75 11.52 8.33
C ARG A 466 -28.81 10.72 7.45
N ALA A 467 -27.58 11.18 7.28
CA ALA A 467 -26.57 10.43 6.52
C ALA A 467 -26.17 9.14 7.25
N PHE A 468 -25.99 9.17 8.58
CA PHE A 468 -25.80 7.95 9.38
C PHE A 468 -27.01 7.02 9.33
N GLU A 469 -28.24 7.53 9.41
CA GLU A 469 -29.45 6.71 9.28
C GLU A 469 -29.50 5.97 7.94
N ARG A 470 -29.12 6.64 6.84
CA ARG A 470 -29.01 6.00 5.51
C ARG A 470 -27.91 4.93 5.49
N ALA A 471 -26.75 5.21 6.05
CA ALA A 471 -25.66 4.23 6.15
C ALA A 471 -26.09 3.00 6.97
N ILE A 472 -26.80 3.21 8.09
CA ILE A 472 -27.32 2.13 8.94
C ILE A 472 -28.38 1.33 8.19
N ALA A 473 -29.27 1.98 7.43
CA ALA A 473 -30.25 1.27 6.60
C ALA A 473 -29.57 0.38 5.54
N GLU A 474 -28.46 0.83 4.92
CA GLU A 474 -27.65 -0.03 4.04
C GLU A 474 -27.03 -1.20 4.82
N SER A 475 -26.50 -0.96 6.02
CA SER A 475 -25.93 -2.02 6.86
C SER A 475 -26.97 -3.09 7.21
N GLU A 476 -28.21 -2.70 7.54
CA GLU A 476 -29.29 -3.63 7.83
C GLU A 476 -29.69 -4.44 6.59
N PHE A 477 -29.69 -3.80 5.42
CA PHE A 477 -29.93 -4.49 4.15
C PHE A 477 -28.86 -5.55 3.90
N ILE A 478 -27.57 -5.20 4.06
CA ILE A 478 -26.44 -6.12 3.91
C ILE A 478 -26.61 -7.30 4.87
N ILE A 479 -26.86 -7.05 6.15
CA ILE A 479 -27.02 -8.10 7.16
C ILE A 479 -28.15 -9.07 6.80
N ARG A 480 -29.30 -8.56 6.36
CA ARG A 480 -30.51 -9.37 6.12
C ARG A 480 -30.51 -10.06 4.75
N ARG A 481 -29.84 -9.52 3.74
CA ARG A 481 -30.02 -9.92 2.33
C ARG A 481 -28.74 -10.34 1.62
N CYS A 482 -27.57 -9.94 2.12
CA CYS A 482 -26.28 -10.30 1.54
C CYS A 482 -25.62 -11.44 2.36
N ASN A 483 -24.73 -12.19 1.71
CA ASN A 483 -23.89 -13.14 2.42
C ASN A 483 -22.83 -12.36 3.22
N ASN A 484 -22.95 -12.34 4.55
CA ASN A 484 -22.04 -11.62 5.42
C ASN A 484 -20.72 -12.38 5.58
N ASP A 485 -19.60 -11.72 5.27
CA ASP A 485 -18.26 -12.18 5.57
C ASP A 485 -17.63 -11.39 6.73
N GLU A 486 -16.42 -11.79 7.15
CA GLU A 486 -15.59 -11.10 8.16
C GLU A 486 -15.57 -9.57 7.96
N ILE A 487 -15.29 -9.15 6.73
CA ILE A 487 -15.09 -7.74 6.35
C ILE A 487 -16.41 -6.98 6.50
N SER A 488 -17.52 -7.58 6.08
CA SER A 488 -18.84 -6.97 6.20
C SER A 488 -19.17 -6.60 7.65
N TRP A 489 -18.86 -7.48 8.59
CA TRP A 489 -19.07 -7.18 10.02
C TRP A 489 -18.14 -6.09 10.52
N ASN A 490 -16.88 -6.09 10.08
CA ASN A 490 -15.91 -5.07 10.48
C ASN A 490 -16.32 -3.66 10.00
N GLU A 491 -16.71 -3.50 8.73
CA GLU A 491 -17.14 -2.20 8.18
C GLU A 491 -18.41 -1.68 8.87
N ILE A 492 -19.35 -2.56 9.22
CA ILE A 492 -20.54 -2.18 10.00
C ILE A 492 -20.15 -1.77 11.43
N GLY A 493 -19.18 -2.45 12.04
CA GLY A 493 -18.62 -2.03 13.32
C GLY A 493 -18.01 -0.63 13.26
N LEU A 494 -17.25 -0.33 12.20
CA LEU A 494 -16.67 0.98 11.95
C LEU A 494 -17.73 2.07 11.81
N LEU A 495 -18.84 1.80 11.13
CA LEU A 495 -19.97 2.74 11.02
C LEU A 495 -20.51 3.19 12.38
N TYR A 496 -20.77 2.24 13.28
CA TYR A 496 -21.25 2.57 14.63
C TYR A 496 -20.17 3.26 15.47
N TYR A 497 -18.91 2.85 15.32
CA TYR A 497 -17.77 3.48 15.98
C TYR A 497 -17.58 4.94 15.53
N GLY A 498 -17.66 5.22 14.22
CA GLY A 498 -17.58 6.55 13.63
C GLY A 498 -18.72 7.44 14.11
N ARG A 499 -19.95 6.93 14.16
CA ARG A 499 -21.10 7.67 14.72
C ARG A 499 -20.90 8.02 16.20
N ALA A 500 -20.43 7.08 17.01
CA ALA A 500 -20.12 7.34 18.42
C ALA A 500 -19.07 8.46 18.57
N LYS A 501 -17.99 8.42 17.77
CA LYS A 501 -16.99 9.50 17.74
C LYS A 501 -17.63 10.84 17.38
N LYS A 502 -18.44 10.89 16.32
CA LYS A 502 -19.12 12.13 15.90
C LYS A 502 -20.04 12.68 17.00
N TYR A 503 -20.71 11.82 17.76
CA TYR A 503 -21.54 12.23 18.90
C TYR A 503 -20.71 12.82 20.05
N VAL A 504 -19.56 12.22 20.37
CA VAL A 504 -18.62 12.82 21.33
C VAL A 504 -18.21 14.22 20.88
N ASN A 505 -17.92 14.41 19.60
CA ASN A 505 -17.53 15.71 19.06
C ASN A 505 -18.66 16.74 19.20
N TYR A 506 -19.93 16.35 18.96
CA TYR A 506 -21.07 17.24 19.17
C TYR A 506 -21.29 17.61 20.64
N LEU A 507 -21.16 16.65 21.56
CA LEU A 507 -21.28 16.91 23.01
C LEU A 507 -20.17 17.83 23.52
N ARG A 508 -18.96 17.70 22.96
CA ARG A 508 -17.80 18.52 23.30
C ARG A 508 -17.72 19.82 22.50
N ALA A 509 -18.60 20.05 21.53
CA ALA A 509 -18.61 21.28 20.72
C ALA A 509 -19.19 22.47 21.50
N ASP A 510 -18.71 23.67 21.19
CA ASP A 510 -19.20 24.91 21.81
C ASP A 510 -20.66 25.26 21.38
N ASN A 511 -21.21 24.55 20.39
CA ASN A 511 -22.57 24.74 19.89
C ASN A 511 -23.58 23.87 20.67
N LEU A 512 -24.16 24.46 21.72
CA LEU A 512 -25.14 23.82 22.61
C LEU A 512 -26.40 23.29 21.90
N SER A 513 -26.75 23.82 20.72
CA SER A 513 -27.96 23.37 19.99
C SER A 513 -27.85 21.93 19.47
N ASN A 514 -26.64 21.49 19.09
CA ASN A 514 -26.39 20.12 18.66
C ASN A 514 -26.32 19.16 19.86
N ALA A 515 -25.74 19.60 20.97
CA ALA A 515 -25.59 18.80 22.18
C ALA A 515 -26.93 18.47 22.86
N GLN A 516 -27.97 19.29 22.68
CA GLN A 516 -29.29 19.03 23.25
C GLN A 516 -29.98 17.76 22.69
N ASN A 517 -29.55 17.28 21.52
CA ASN A 517 -30.18 16.15 20.84
C ASN A 517 -29.50 14.80 21.14
N ILE A 518 -28.39 14.81 21.89
CA ILE A 518 -27.55 13.63 22.12
C ILE A 518 -27.35 13.45 23.61
N ARG A 519 -27.48 12.23 24.11
CA ARG A 519 -27.16 11.86 25.48
C ARG A 519 -25.94 10.95 25.53
N LYS A 520 -25.35 10.81 26.71
CA LYS A 520 -24.23 9.91 26.95
C LYS A 520 -24.59 8.46 26.58
N GLU A 521 -25.81 8.04 26.87
CA GLU A 521 -26.30 6.69 26.54
C GLU A 521 -26.23 6.45 25.04
N ASP A 522 -26.51 7.46 24.21
CA ASP A 522 -26.47 7.32 22.76
C ASP A 522 -25.02 7.09 22.26
N VAL A 523 -24.01 7.71 22.92
CA VAL A 523 -22.58 7.43 22.66
C VAL A 523 -22.23 6.00 23.05
N LEU A 524 -22.60 5.58 24.26
CA LEU A 524 -22.28 4.24 24.77
C LEU A 524 -22.97 3.13 23.96
N ASP A 525 -24.22 3.33 23.56
CA ASP A 525 -24.98 2.37 22.75
C ASP A 525 -24.33 2.16 21.38
N ASN A 526 -23.84 3.22 20.74
CA ASN A 526 -23.13 3.10 19.48
C ASN A 526 -21.78 2.37 19.65
N PHE A 527 -21.00 2.66 20.70
CA PHE A 527 -19.77 1.90 20.96
C PHE A 527 -20.06 0.42 21.31
N GLN A 528 -21.15 0.15 22.03
CA GLN A 528 -21.57 -1.20 22.37
C GLN A 528 -21.97 -1.99 21.11
N LYS A 529 -22.72 -1.38 20.19
CA LYS A 529 -23.02 -1.98 18.88
C LYS A 529 -21.75 -2.22 18.07
N ALA A 530 -20.84 -1.24 18.02
CA ALA A 530 -19.56 -1.39 17.33
C ALA A 530 -18.78 -2.60 17.87
N LYS A 531 -18.65 -2.71 19.21
CA LYS A 531 -18.03 -3.85 19.88
C LYS A 531 -18.64 -5.20 19.47
N GLU A 532 -19.97 -5.30 19.43
CA GLU A 532 -20.67 -6.52 19.01
C GLU A 532 -20.36 -6.91 17.56
N TYR A 533 -20.32 -5.94 16.65
CA TYR A 533 -20.01 -6.19 15.25
C TYR A 533 -18.53 -6.55 15.03
N PHE A 534 -17.60 -5.90 15.73
CA PHE A 534 -16.18 -6.30 15.69
C PHE A 534 -15.98 -7.72 16.20
N LEU A 535 -16.69 -8.13 17.27
CA LEU A 535 -16.65 -9.51 17.76
C LEU A 535 -17.19 -10.51 16.71
N LYS A 536 -18.27 -10.16 16.01
CA LYS A 536 -18.80 -10.97 14.89
C LYS A 536 -17.80 -11.08 13.74
N GLY A 537 -17.16 -9.97 13.35
CA GLY A 537 -16.12 -9.96 12.31
C GLY A 537 -14.95 -10.86 12.68
N TRP A 538 -14.45 -10.70 13.90
CA TRP A 538 -13.36 -11.53 14.41
C TRP A 538 -13.72 -13.02 14.47
N THR A 539 -14.96 -13.35 14.88
CA THR A 539 -15.46 -14.74 14.91
C THR A 539 -15.64 -15.32 13.50
N ALA A 540 -16.07 -14.50 12.53
CA ALA A 540 -16.23 -14.90 11.14
C ALA A 540 -14.89 -15.11 10.42
N SER A 541 -13.79 -14.61 10.97
CA SER A 541 -12.45 -14.78 10.41
C SER A 541 -12.01 -16.24 10.43
N PRO A 542 -11.77 -16.90 9.28
CA PRO A 542 -11.41 -18.31 9.23
C PRO A 542 -10.09 -18.64 9.95
N ALA A 543 -9.20 -17.66 10.04
CA ALA A 543 -7.92 -17.80 10.73
C ALA A 543 -7.98 -17.34 12.20
N GLY A 544 -9.11 -16.77 12.64
CA GLY A 544 -9.30 -16.14 13.95
C GLY A 544 -8.37 -14.94 14.19
N LYS A 545 -7.91 -14.27 13.12
CA LYS A 545 -6.77 -13.35 13.14
C LYS A 545 -7.00 -12.07 12.34
N ASP A 546 -8.24 -11.63 12.17
CA ASP A 546 -8.54 -10.31 11.63
C ASP A 546 -7.95 -9.23 12.56
N GLY A 547 -6.89 -8.56 12.09
CA GLY A 547 -6.19 -7.53 12.85
C GLY A 547 -7.00 -6.25 13.02
N THR A 548 -7.89 -5.91 12.08
CA THR A 548 -8.73 -4.71 12.14
C THR A 548 -9.85 -4.88 13.15
N ALA A 549 -10.59 -5.99 13.05
CA ALA A 549 -11.67 -6.29 13.98
C ALA A 549 -11.13 -6.39 15.41
N MET A 550 -9.97 -7.04 15.60
CA MET A 550 -9.27 -7.09 16.88
C MET A 550 -8.94 -5.70 17.43
N PHE A 551 -8.31 -4.86 16.60
CA PHE A 551 -7.88 -3.53 17.01
C PHE A 551 -9.06 -2.65 17.42
N TYR A 552 -10.12 -2.61 16.62
CA TYR A 552 -11.27 -1.78 16.92
C TYR A 552 -12.17 -2.34 18.03
N TYR A 553 -12.20 -3.65 18.22
CA TYR A 553 -12.79 -4.25 19.40
C TYR A 553 -12.12 -3.73 20.69
N LEU A 554 -10.78 -3.73 20.73
CA LEU A 554 -10.02 -3.17 21.84
C LEU A 554 -10.29 -1.66 22.03
N CYS A 555 -10.32 -0.89 20.94
CA CYS A 555 -10.62 0.55 21.00
C CYS A 555 -12.03 0.82 21.57
N ALA A 556 -13.04 0.06 21.12
CA ALA A 556 -14.41 0.19 21.60
C ALA A 556 -14.52 -0.12 23.10
N LEU A 557 -13.85 -1.18 23.58
CA LEU A 557 -13.78 -1.50 25.01
C LEU A 557 -13.19 -0.34 25.83
N CYS A 558 -12.10 0.26 25.36
CA CYS A 558 -11.48 1.39 26.05
C CYS A 558 -12.42 2.60 26.15
N PHE A 559 -13.11 2.96 25.08
CA PHE A 559 -14.04 4.09 25.11
C PHE A 559 -15.28 3.82 25.96
N ILE A 560 -15.84 2.60 25.90
CA ILE A 560 -16.96 2.21 26.78
C ILE A 560 -16.55 2.40 28.24
N GLU A 561 -15.40 1.86 28.66
CA GLU A 561 -14.98 1.94 30.05
C GLU A 561 -14.60 3.38 30.46
N LEU A 562 -13.95 4.13 29.57
CA LEU A 562 -13.56 5.53 29.84
C LEU A 562 -14.80 6.41 30.08
N PHE A 563 -15.76 6.42 29.16
CA PHE A 563 -16.95 7.27 29.27
C PHE A 563 -17.95 6.76 30.33
N SER A 564 -17.91 5.46 30.66
CA SER A 564 -18.68 4.93 31.79
C SER A 564 -18.13 5.39 33.13
N SER A 565 -16.80 5.60 33.23
CA SER A 565 -16.13 5.94 34.48
C SER A 565 -16.22 7.42 34.86
N ASP A 566 -16.28 8.33 33.88
CA ASP A 566 -16.43 9.77 34.14
C ASP A 566 -17.25 10.44 33.02
N GLU A 567 -18.51 10.80 33.33
CA GLU A 567 -19.42 11.43 32.36
C GLU A 567 -18.98 12.83 31.97
N LYS A 568 -18.25 13.51 32.85
CA LYS A 568 -17.81 14.89 32.65
C LYS A 568 -16.78 15.02 31.52
N LEU A 569 -16.16 13.90 31.11
CA LEU A 569 -15.28 13.87 29.94
C LEU A 569 -16.00 14.29 28.64
N LEU A 570 -17.33 14.19 28.60
CA LEU A 570 -18.12 14.64 27.45
C LEU A 570 -18.40 16.15 27.45
N ASP A 571 -18.17 16.85 28.57
CA ASP A 571 -18.31 18.30 28.65
C ASP A 571 -16.94 18.98 28.54
N LYS A 572 -16.74 19.74 27.46
CA LYS A 572 -15.50 20.48 27.21
C LYS A 572 -15.24 21.58 28.26
N LYS A 573 -16.28 22.07 28.95
CA LYS A 573 -16.13 23.07 30.02
C LYS A 573 -15.52 22.47 31.27
N GLU A 574 -15.88 21.23 31.61
CA GLU A 574 -15.29 20.49 32.73
C GLU A 574 -13.88 19.98 32.35
N TYR A 575 -13.72 19.50 31.11
CA TYR A 575 -12.46 18.95 30.60
C TYR A 575 -12.11 19.50 29.22
N ALA A 576 -11.21 20.48 29.20
CA ALA A 576 -10.71 21.11 27.97
C ALA A 576 -10.09 20.10 26.98
N PHE A 577 -9.47 19.03 27.50
CA PHE A 577 -8.84 17.97 26.72
C PHE A 577 -9.15 16.59 27.34
N LEU A 578 -9.33 15.58 26.49
CA LEU A 578 -9.48 14.18 26.90
C LEU A 578 -8.14 13.63 27.37
N SER A 579 -8.16 12.92 28.50
CA SER A 579 -6.96 12.28 29.07
C SER A 579 -7.33 11.00 29.81
N ASP A 580 -6.42 10.03 29.79
CA ASP A 580 -6.61 8.76 30.51
C ASP A 580 -6.01 8.84 31.92
N LYS A 581 -6.65 9.61 32.80
CA LYS A 581 -6.15 9.82 34.19
C LYS A 581 -6.19 8.55 35.04
N HIS A 582 -6.97 7.54 34.66
CA HIS A 582 -7.20 6.33 35.43
C HIS A 582 -6.56 5.06 34.82
N ASN A 583 -5.72 5.23 33.79
CA ASN A 583 -5.04 4.16 33.05
C ASN A 583 -6.03 3.10 32.52
N VAL A 584 -7.20 3.54 32.05
CA VAL A 584 -8.25 2.69 31.48
C VAL A 584 -7.70 1.89 30.31
N PHE A 585 -6.98 2.52 29.39
CA PHE A 585 -6.48 1.86 28.18
C PHE A 585 -5.49 0.75 28.51
N GLN A 586 -4.58 1.01 29.44
CA GLN A 586 -3.61 0.01 29.88
C GLN A 586 -4.30 -1.17 30.56
N LYS A 587 -5.26 -0.92 31.47
CA LYS A 587 -6.02 -1.97 32.18
C LYS A 587 -6.85 -2.82 31.23
N VAL A 588 -7.52 -2.19 30.26
CA VAL A 588 -8.30 -2.89 29.23
C VAL A 588 -7.36 -3.73 28.35
N ALA A 589 -6.25 -3.16 27.87
CA ALA A 589 -5.29 -3.88 27.03
C ALA A 589 -4.69 -5.09 27.75
N ILE A 590 -4.32 -4.98 29.03
CA ILE A 590 -3.81 -6.12 29.82
C ILE A 590 -4.87 -7.23 29.92
N ARG A 591 -6.13 -6.89 30.25
CA ARG A 591 -7.24 -7.85 30.31
C ARG A 591 -7.42 -8.54 28.96
N TYR A 592 -7.46 -7.75 27.89
CA TYR A 592 -7.65 -8.22 26.52
C TYR A 592 -6.53 -9.16 26.05
N PHE A 593 -5.25 -8.76 26.20
CA PHE A 593 -4.11 -9.58 25.78
C PHE A 593 -3.96 -10.86 26.62
N THR A 594 -4.44 -10.85 27.87
CA THR A 594 -4.53 -12.04 28.72
C THR A 594 -5.61 -12.99 28.21
N GLU A 595 -6.80 -12.47 27.90
CA GLU A 595 -7.95 -13.25 27.40
C GLU A 595 -7.60 -14.01 26.12
N ILE A 596 -6.91 -13.36 25.18
CA ILE A 596 -6.49 -13.98 23.90
C ILE A 596 -5.21 -14.81 24.02
N GLY A 597 -4.62 -14.89 25.23
CA GLY A 597 -3.46 -15.72 25.54
C GLY A 597 -2.12 -15.23 24.95
N TRP A 598 -2.01 -13.95 24.60
CA TRP A 598 -0.75 -13.32 24.15
C TRP A 598 0.09 -12.83 25.32
N LEU A 599 -0.55 -12.53 26.45
CA LEU A 599 0.10 -12.26 27.71
C LEU A 599 -0.10 -13.48 28.63
N ARG A 600 0.89 -14.39 28.67
CA ARG A 600 0.87 -15.60 29.52
C ARG A 600 1.66 -15.35 30.81
N ASN A 601 1.25 -15.94 31.93
CA ASN A 601 1.95 -15.84 33.23
C ASN A 601 2.02 -14.41 33.79
N TYR A 602 0.90 -13.68 33.77
CA TYR A 602 0.73 -12.44 34.53
C TYR A 602 0.68 -12.77 36.03
N VAL A 603 1.64 -12.27 36.81
CA VAL A 603 1.77 -12.53 38.25
C VAL A 603 1.99 -11.23 39.00
N SER A 604 0.97 -10.37 39.10
CA SER A 604 0.63 -9.68 40.37
C SER A 604 -0.59 -8.77 40.19
N ALA A 605 -1.27 -8.49 41.31
CA ALA A 605 -2.32 -7.48 41.41
C ALA A 605 -1.80 -6.02 41.26
N GLU A 606 -0.49 -5.83 41.07
CA GLU A 606 0.21 -4.53 41.10
C GLU A 606 0.66 -4.03 39.72
N GLY A 607 0.44 -4.80 38.65
CA GLY A 607 0.70 -4.32 37.28
C GLY A 607 2.08 -4.62 36.68
N ASN A 608 2.95 -5.40 37.35
CA ASN A 608 4.28 -5.70 36.83
C ASN A 608 4.25 -6.87 35.83
N ILE A 609 4.59 -6.60 34.58
CA ILE A 609 4.70 -7.61 33.51
C ILE A 609 6.16 -8.06 33.41
N ASN A 610 6.38 -9.38 33.48
CA ASN A 610 7.72 -9.92 33.29
C ASN A 610 8.21 -9.67 31.84
N GLU A 611 9.51 -9.45 31.67
CA GLU A 611 10.12 -9.10 30.39
C GLU A 611 9.86 -10.15 29.29
N SER A 612 9.86 -11.43 29.65
CA SER A 612 9.61 -12.52 28.70
C SER A 612 8.20 -12.49 28.10
N SER A 613 7.19 -12.12 28.90
CA SER A 613 5.79 -12.03 28.48
C SER A 613 5.56 -10.78 27.63
N LEU A 614 6.22 -9.68 27.99
CA LEU A 614 6.24 -8.47 27.17
C LEU A 614 6.86 -8.76 25.79
N TYR A 615 8.00 -9.47 25.75
CA TYR A 615 8.64 -9.83 24.50
C TYR A 615 7.73 -10.67 23.59
N VAL A 616 7.06 -11.68 24.16
CA VAL A 616 6.08 -12.51 23.42
C VAL A 616 4.91 -11.67 22.89
N LEU A 617 4.38 -10.75 23.69
CA LEU A 617 3.31 -9.83 23.25
C LEU A 617 3.77 -8.96 22.09
N LEU A 618 4.94 -8.30 22.21
CA LEU A 618 5.48 -7.44 21.15
C LEU A 618 5.74 -8.23 19.86
N LEU A 619 6.21 -9.48 19.97
CA LEU A 619 6.38 -10.38 18.83
C LEU A 619 5.03 -10.76 18.19
N ALA A 620 4.00 -11.03 18.98
CA ALA A 620 2.67 -11.31 18.47
C ALA A 620 2.06 -10.11 17.73
N LEU A 621 2.19 -8.90 18.30
CA LEU A 621 1.75 -7.65 17.69
C LEU A 621 2.49 -7.40 16.35
N LYS A 622 3.82 -7.47 16.33
CA LYS A 622 4.62 -7.32 15.11
C LYS A 622 4.19 -8.31 14.01
N ASN A 623 3.91 -9.56 14.37
CA ASN A 623 3.47 -10.57 13.41
C ASN A 623 2.10 -10.28 12.81
N ILE A 624 1.16 -9.73 13.59
CA ILE A 624 -0.18 -9.37 13.09
C ILE A 624 -0.11 -8.12 12.23
N VAL A 625 0.67 -7.13 12.66
CA VAL A 625 0.96 -5.94 11.86
C VAL A 625 1.53 -6.34 10.50
N ALA A 626 2.55 -7.19 10.46
CA ALA A 626 3.16 -7.64 9.21
C ALA A 626 2.18 -8.38 8.29
N ARG A 627 1.26 -9.17 8.84
CA ARG A 627 0.20 -9.86 8.06
C ARG A 627 -0.80 -8.89 7.47
N PHE A 628 -1.26 -7.93 8.28
CA PHE A 628 -2.23 -6.96 7.84
C PHE A 628 -1.65 -5.99 6.80
N GLU A 629 -0.43 -5.49 7.02
CA GLU A 629 0.29 -4.71 6.03
C GLU A 629 0.50 -5.49 4.73
N ASN A 630 0.76 -6.80 4.82
CA ASN A 630 0.81 -7.63 3.63
C ASN A 630 -0.54 -7.64 2.89
N SER A 631 -1.68 -7.61 3.57
CA SER A 631 -3.01 -7.64 2.93
C SER A 631 -3.45 -6.34 2.24
N ILE A 632 -2.76 -5.21 2.47
CA ILE A 632 -3.16 -3.88 1.97
C ILE A 632 -2.16 -3.37 0.94
N MET A 633 -2.70 -2.88 -0.18
CA MET A 633 -1.94 -2.28 -1.27
C MET A 633 -2.45 -0.89 -1.67
N ALA A 634 -3.52 -0.39 -1.04
CA ALA A 634 -4.05 0.93 -1.35
C ALA A 634 -3.16 2.04 -0.80
N GLU A 635 -2.57 2.85 -1.67
CA GLU A 635 -1.67 3.95 -1.26
C GLU A 635 -2.39 5.01 -0.42
N SER A 636 -3.70 5.23 -0.60
CA SER A 636 -4.47 6.14 0.27
C SER A 636 -4.66 5.60 1.69
N TYR A 637 -4.56 4.29 1.90
CA TYR A 637 -4.83 3.67 3.20
C TYR A 637 -3.54 3.41 4.00
N LEU A 638 -2.47 3.03 3.32
CA LEU A 638 -1.18 2.70 3.95
C LEU A 638 -0.67 3.77 4.95
N PRO A 639 -0.80 5.09 4.71
CA PRO A 639 -0.39 6.10 5.69
C PRO A 639 -1.10 5.96 7.03
N TYR A 640 -2.43 5.78 7.02
CA TYR A 640 -3.20 5.62 8.25
C TYR A 640 -2.98 4.28 8.92
N VAL A 641 -2.72 3.21 8.15
CA VAL A 641 -2.34 1.90 8.70
C VAL A 641 -1.08 2.01 9.54
N LYS A 642 -0.05 2.71 9.03
CA LYS A 642 1.20 2.98 9.77
C LYS A 642 0.94 3.76 11.04
N TYR A 643 0.08 4.78 10.96
CA TYR A 643 -0.35 5.56 12.14
C TYR A 643 -1.12 4.71 13.17
N THR A 644 -2.00 3.82 12.71
CA THR A 644 -2.78 2.90 13.56
C THR A 644 -1.85 1.97 14.37
N TRP A 645 -0.72 1.57 13.80
CA TRP A 645 0.27 0.79 14.54
C TRP A 645 0.98 1.61 15.60
N CYS A 646 1.24 2.89 15.34
CA CYS A 646 1.72 3.81 16.36
C CYS A 646 0.73 3.87 17.54
N ILE A 647 -0.57 3.94 17.26
CA ILE A 647 -1.63 3.85 18.29
C ILE A 647 -1.51 2.55 19.08
N ILE A 648 -1.37 1.40 18.42
CA ILE A 648 -1.26 0.11 19.12
C ILE A 648 -0.12 0.11 20.13
N PHE A 649 1.08 0.51 19.69
CA PHE A 649 2.25 0.49 20.55
C PHE A 649 2.20 1.58 21.62
N TRP A 650 1.66 2.76 21.34
CA TRP A 650 1.61 3.86 22.29
C TRP A 650 0.47 3.74 23.31
N ASP A 651 -0.74 3.45 22.86
CA ASP A 651 -1.94 3.49 23.70
C ASP A 651 -2.13 2.21 24.52
N PHE A 652 -1.78 1.05 23.93
CA PHE A 652 -2.14 -0.26 24.47
C PHE A 652 -0.95 -1.10 24.94
N ALA A 653 0.29 -0.76 24.59
CA ALA A 653 1.43 -1.50 25.12
C ALA A 653 1.46 -1.34 26.65
N PRO A 654 1.51 -2.45 27.42
CA PRO A 654 1.51 -2.35 28.87
C PRO A 654 2.71 -1.58 29.44
N CYS A 655 3.83 -1.61 28.74
CA CYS A 655 4.99 -0.76 28.94
C CYS A 655 5.67 -0.49 27.58
N LEU A 656 6.40 0.63 27.49
CA LEU A 656 7.12 1.04 26.28
C LEU A 656 8.60 0.67 26.37
N THR A 657 9.10 0.04 25.31
CA THR A 657 10.54 -0.20 25.12
C THR A 657 11.13 0.83 24.15
N ILE A 658 12.45 0.98 24.15
CA ILE A 658 13.17 1.79 23.17
C ILE A 658 12.92 1.28 21.74
N GLY A 659 12.86 -0.04 21.54
CA GLY A 659 12.54 -0.64 20.24
C GLY A 659 11.12 -0.31 19.77
N ALA A 660 10.14 -0.22 20.69
CA ALA A 660 8.79 0.23 20.35
C ALA A 660 8.78 1.70 19.92
N CYS A 661 9.56 2.57 20.57
CA CYS A 661 9.65 3.98 20.20
C CYS A 661 10.35 4.20 18.85
N LYS A 662 11.43 3.47 18.57
CA LYS A 662 12.06 3.45 17.24
C LYS A 662 11.05 3.04 16.17
N TYR A 663 10.32 1.94 16.41
CA TYR A 663 9.29 1.47 15.49
C TYR A 663 8.18 2.50 15.25
N ILE A 664 7.74 3.22 16.29
CA ILE A 664 6.75 4.30 16.17
C ILE A 664 7.31 5.42 15.28
N LEU A 665 8.52 5.91 15.55
CA LEU A 665 9.14 7.00 14.78
C LEU A 665 9.37 6.61 13.31
N ASP A 666 9.84 5.39 13.06
CA ASP A 666 10.03 4.86 11.71
C ASP A 666 8.70 4.76 10.96
N SER A 667 7.65 4.27 11.63
CA SER A 667 6.31 4.15 11.06
C SER A 667 5.68 5.51 10.76
N LEU A 668 5.87 6.51 11.63
CA LEU A 668 5.42 7.89 11.39
C LEU A 668 6.15 8.51 10.20
N ASN A 669 7.46 8.30 10.07
CA ASN A 669 8.20 8.79 8.92
C ASN A 669 7.77 8.09 7.61
N GLU A 670 7.50 6.78 7.64
CA GLU A 670 6.94 6.09 6.48
C GLU A 670 5.55 6.62 6.11
N ALA A 671 4.69 6.87 7.11
CA ALA A 671 3.38 7.48 6.91
C ALA A 671 3.50 8.87 6.26
N ARG A 672 4.46 9.68 6.71
CA ARG A 672 4.74 11.02 6.15
C ARG A 672 5.12 10.93 4.67
N ILE A 673 6.12 10.12 4.34
CA ILE A 673 6.61 9.95 2.96
C ILE A 673 5.50 9.47 2.03
N ARG A 674 4.63 8.56 2.51
CA ARG A 674 3.49 8.07 1.71
C ARG A 674 2.41 9.13 1.54
N THR A 675 2.13 9.92 2.58
CA THR A 675 1.14 11.00 2.52
C THR A 675 1.56 12.10 1.56
N GLU A 676 2.85 12.46 1.55
CA GLU A 676 3.40 13.44 0.60
C GLU A 676 3.15 13.04 -0.86
N LYS A 677 3.21 11.74 -1.19
CA LYS A 677 2.90 11.25 -2.55
C LYS A 677 1.42 11.39 -2.93
N LEU A 678 0.51 11.35 -1.96
CA LEU A 678 -0.94 11.46 -2.24
C LEU A 678 -1.36 12.89 -2.59
N VAL A 679 -0.56 13.88 -2.19
CA VAL A 679 -0.75 15.29 -2.56
C VAL A 679 -0.72 15.44 -4.08
N ASP A 680 0.23 14.78 -4.75
CA ASP A 680 0.41 14.86 -6.20
C ASP A 680 -0.81 14.31 -6.98
N ASP A 681 -1.48 13.29 -6.46
CA ASP A 681 -2.64 12.65 -7.10
C ASP A 681 -4.00 13.28 -6.71
N ASN A 682 -3.98 14.29 -5.83
CA ASN A 682 -5.15 14.89 -5.15
C ASN A 682 -6.05 13.85 -4.44
N ILE A 683 -5.43 12.89 -3.75
CA ILE A 683 -6.14 11.80 -3.06
C ILE A 683 -6.09 12.01 -1.55
N PHE A 684 -7.23 11.87 -0.89
CA PHE A 684 -7.31 11.95 0.57
C PHE A 684 -6.79 10.67 1.22
N VAL A 685 -6.25 10.80 2.43
CA VAL A 685 -5.83 9.65 3.24
C VAL A 685 -7.09 8.97 3.80
N TYR A 686 -7.22 7.67 3.57
CA TYR A 686 -8.30 6.87 4.13
C TYR A 686 -8.02 6.59 5.62
N GLN A 687 -8.77 7.26 6.49
CA GLN A 687 -8.75 7.11 7.94
C GLN A 687 -9.91 6.23 8.38
N MET A 688 -9.65 5.00 8.80
CA MET A 688 -10.67 4.00 9.15
C MET A 688 -11.77 4.47 10.13
N SER A 689 -11.48 5.44 11.00
CA SER A 689 -12.42 5.87 12.05
C SER A 689 -13.31 7.06 11.68
N ILE A 690 -13.02 7.77 10.58
CA ILE A 690 -13.80 8.93 10.07
C ILE A 690 -13.83 8.98 8.53
N ASN A 691 -13.46 7.86 7.90
CA ASN A 691 -13.23 7.63 6.47
C ASN A 691 -12.11 8.42 5.78
N TYR A 692 -12.14 9.75 5.68
CA TYR A 692 -11.09 10.48 4.94
C TYR A 692 -10.65 11.77 5.61
N ILE A 693 -9.34 12.00 5.56
CA ILE A 693 -8.67 13.20 6.03
C ILE A 693 -7.81 13.76 4.89
N SER A 694 -7.74 15.09 4.78
CA SER A 694 -6.87 15.71 3.75
C SER A 694 -5.40 15.42 4.06
N PRO A 695 -4.54 15.29 3.04
CA PRO A 695 -3.11 15.03 3.24
C PRO A 695 -2.45 16.05 4.18
N GLU A 696 -2.80 17.33 4.08
CA GLU A 696 -2.23 18.41 4.90
C GLU A 696 -2.57 18.25 6.37
N LYS A 697 -3.84 17.95 6.67
CA LYS A 697 -4.31 17.68 8.04
C LYS A 697 -3.65 16.43 8.60
N PHE A 698 -3.40 15.42 7.77
CA PHE A 698 -2.76 14.19 8.20
C PHE A 698 -1.26 14.36 8.46
N LEU A 699 -0.57 15.16 7.64
CA LEU A 699 0.82 15.54 7.86
C LEU A 699 0.99 16.29 9.19
N LEU A 700 0.06 17.21 9.51
CA LEU A 700 0.03 17.89 10.81
C LEU A 700 -0.12 16.89 11.96
N LEU A 701 -1.03 15.92 11.84
CA LEU A 701 -1.22 14.85 12.83
C LEU A 701 0.05 14.02 13.05
N ILE A 702 0.73 13.65 11.97
CA ILE A 702 2.00 12.92 12.04
C ILE A 702 3.07 13.75 12.75
N GLN A 703 3.18 15.03 12.40
CA GLN A 703 4.16 15.94 12.99
C GLN A 703 3.93 16.11 14.50
N GLU A 704 2.70 16.41 14.91
CA GLU A 704 2.35 16.56 16.33
C GLU A 704 2.61 15.27 17.13
N THR A 705 2.33 14.11 16.53
CA THR A 705 2.60 12.80 17.16
C THR A 705 4.11 12.55 17.26
N THR A 706 4.88 12.94 16.24
CA THR A 706 6.36 12.83 16.24
C THR A 706 6.96 13.71 17.33
N ASP A 707 6.48 14.94 17.46
CA ASP A 707 6.91 15.88 18.50
C ASP A 707 6.55 15.38 19.89
N LEU A 708 5.38 14.76 20.05
CA LEU A 708 4.98 14.11 21.30
C LEU A 708 5.94 12.99 21.69
N VAL A 709 6.32 12.10 20.76
CA VAL A 709 7.26 11.00 21.05
C VAL A 709 8.65 11.57 21.41
N ASN A 710 9.14 12.53 20.64
CA ASN A 710 10.46 13.16 20.84
C ASN A 710 10.55 13.96 22.14
N LYS A 711 9.43 14.44 22.69
CA LYS A 711 9.38 15.08 24.01
C LYS A 711 9.86 14.14 25.14
N TYR A 712 9.64 12.83 25.00
CA TYR A 712 9.92 11.87 26.06
C TYR A 712 11.15 10.98 25.79
N VAL A 713 11.51 10.81 24.52
CA VAL A 713 12.64 9.96 24.07
C VAL A 713 13.73 10.84 23.47
N THR A 714 14.91 10.85 24.10
CA THR A 714 16.05 11.64 23.62
C THR A 714 16.87 10.89 22.56
N ALA A 715 17.72 11.59 21.81
CA ALA A 715 18.65 10.98 20.86
C ALA A 715 19.60 9.96 21.53
N ASP A 716 19.94 10.16 22.80
CA ASP A 716 20.75 9.20 23.57
C ASP A 716 19.94 7.99 24.06
N ASP A 717 18.65 8.16 24.35
CA ASP A 717 17.75 7.05 24.63
C ASP A 717 17.62 6.11 23.42
N LEU A 718 17.58 6.66 22.21
CA LEU A 718 17.51 5.88 20.97
C LEU A 718 18.79 5.07 20.67
N LYS A 719 19.93 5.35 21.32
CA LYS A 719 21.15 4.55 21.17
C LYS A 719 21.14 3.27 22.03
N LYS A 720 20.18 3.12 22.94
CA LYS A 720 20.06 1.95 23.82
C LYS A 720 19.53 0.72 23.06
N ASP A 721 19.68 -0.44 23.70
CA ASP A 721 19.15 -1.72 23.19
C ASP A 721 17.62 -1.68 23.07
N ASP A 722 17.08 -2.33 22.04
CA ASP A 722 15.65 -2.32 21.72
C ASP A 722 14.76 -2.87 22.83
N ASN A 723 15.28 -3.77 23.68
CA ASN A 723 14.54 -4.33 24.81
C ASN A 723 14.60 -3.45 26.06
N SER A 724 15.39 -2.37 26.05
CA SER A 724 15.48 -1.45 27.18
C SER A 724 14.13 -0.80 27.45
N LEU A 725 13.69 -0.82 28.70
CA LEU A 725 12.46 -0.15 29.13
C LEU A 725 12.68 1.36 29.24
N ILE A 726 11.65 2.14 28.92
CA ILE A 726 11.61 3.57 29.26
C ILE A 726 11.47 3.72 30.77
N ASP A 727 12.11 4.76 31.32
CA ASP A 727 12.00 5.15 32.73
C ASP A 727 10.54 5.19 33.19
N GLN A 728 10.24 4.56 34.33
CA GLN A 728 8.86 4.40 34.80
C GLN A 728 8.15 5.73 35.12
N ASN A 729 8.88 6.76 35.55
CA ASN A 729 8.29 8.08 35.81
C ASN A 729 7.94 8.77 34.49
N LYS A 730 8.84 8.69 33.49
CA LYS A 730 8.53 9.14 32.12
C LYS A 730 7.32 8.39 31.55
N PHE A 731 7.30 7.07 31.69
CA PHE A 731 6.21 6.24 31.20
C PHE A 731 4.85 6.58 31.86
N LYS A 732 4.82 6.83 33.17
CA LYS A 732 3.59 7.27 33.86
C LYS A 732 3.04 8.57 33.28
N GLU A 733 3.89 9.56 32.99
CA GLU A 733 3.44 10.81 32.36
C GLU A 733 3.00 10.58 30.91
N MET A 734 3.76 9.81 30.12
CA MET A 734 3.38 9.45 28.75
C MET A 734 2.03 8.72 28.68
N SER A 735 1.79 7.83 29.63
CA SER A 735 0.60 6.97 29.66
C SER A 735 -0.71 7.73 29.83
N LYS A 736 -0.68 8.99 30.27
CA LYS A 736 -1.89 9.84 30.38
C LYS A 736 -2.36 10.37 29.02
N THR A 737 -1.44 10.52 28.07
CA THR A 737 -1.71 11.06 26.72
C THR A 737 -1.90 9.89 25.76
N LYS A 738 -3.12 9.74 25.25
CA LYS A 738 -3.45 8.68 24.29
C LYS A 738 -3.66 9.25 22.90
N LEU A 739 -3.06 8.62 21.89
CA LEU A 739 -3.20 9.03 20.50
C LEU A 739 -4.66 8.94 20.06
N LEU A 740 -5.41 7.92 20.49
CA LEU A 740 -6.85 7.81 20.22
C LEU A 740 -7.69 8.94 20.84
N LEU A 741 -7.31 9.43 22.02
CA LEU A 741 -8.01 10.56 22.65
C LEU A 741 -7.67 11.87 21.94
N LEU A 742 -6.42 12.05 21.51
CA LEU A 742 -6.02 13.18 20.68
C LEU A 742 -6.74 13.17 19.33
N GLU A 743 -6.91 12.01 18.69
CA GLU A 743 -7.71 11.90 17.48
C GLU A 743 -9.18 12.28 17.74
N LEU A 744 -9.74 11.89 18.88
CA LEU A 744 -11.14 12.18 19.21
C LEU A 744 -11.39 13.67 19.46
N ASP A 745 -10.45 14.38 20.09
CA ASP A 745 -10.57 15.82 20.37
C ASP A 745 -10.40 16.73 19.12
N ARG A 746 -9.87 16.22 18.01
CA ARG A 746 -9.51 17.02 16.83
C ARG A 746 -10.66 17.29 15.86
N TYR A 747 -11.74 16.50 15.92
CA TYR A 747 -12.78 16.47 14.88
C TYR A 747 -14.13 16.99 15.33
#